data_AF-A0A5C7FRM1-F1
#
_entry.id   AF-A0A5C7FRM1-F1
#
_cell.length_a   1.000
_cell.length_b   1.000
_cell.length_c   1.000
_cell.angle_alpha   90.00
_cell.angle_beta   90.00
_cell.angle_gamma   90.00
#
_symmetry.space_group_name_H-M   'P 1'
#
loop_
_entity.id
_entity.type
_entity.pdbx_description
1 polymer ?
#
loop_
_entity_poly.entity_id
_entity_poly.type
_entity_poly.pdbx_seq_one_letter_code
_entity_poly.pdbx_strand_id
1 'polypeptide(L)'
;MRILFSFLAICLSFTLCAQQAILTGILDGDLFNSGGQGGNPKVIELYVNGSLDISGYQLSRTNATNVFTFPAGSTYSDEFVYVVNPSGEDQYIAAFGTSGDFANYLLSNNVAGNGDDPYQLLNASGVVLDQTGGPDGSSYTYRDGHFYRVDNTGPDGAWVAANWTGGNGTVDNQPVSSYAALTMFGTYSVTPPGPNVSASANGNLTEPSTDGGFLVTLSEVAAANVTVTYTLAGTAVAGADYVAPSGSIQILAGDLSAVLPIEVLDDADSELSETIEITLTSVSDATYSLGSGATINVFDDEPVAAILISAIQGTGTTSPAVGQTLTIEGIVVGDFQGGTGVGLGGFFVQEEDNDADANPMTSEGIWVYDNTGGVDVSVGDKVAVTGLVEESSNLTQMNVTGGGSSVSIVSTSNTLPTAANLALPVANDADYEPFEGMLTTITSPVFVTETFGVGRYGEFVVSEGERLVQYTECNEPDPAGLAAYNAQQSLRKLTVDDGRSGENVYPIVLGNGQQVTATNSLRSGSSITGLTGIIDERFSAYRMQATDFTVGAENARPTSAPALGGDITVVGMNVLNYFTTLNSRGANNQAEFDRQEIKIVKAICELDADIIGLVEIENNGYGANGALQSLIDAIAAECGTQYSFVTSPNTGGDEIQVALIYKPNVVMESGTAAALSTPANVFSRNRIPVAQTFKVIDAGNPSLDGELTVCVNHWKSKGSSCGSGDDDTGGAGNCDGSRTAAAQAIYDWLETNPTGTTDTDNLVIGDLNAYSQEAPITLFTDAGYVNAVREAAGAGSFPCGGNPSYVFSGEWGSLDQALASASLASQVTGAIPWPVNAPEPIALDYDTQYNDPALWAADYYRFSDHDPVVIGLKLDSPLPVELLSFTGQEQEGDVLLNWSTASEQMTERFDVQRRDVNSTFATIGTLPATGNSSEQQDYSFLDTDPVNGTNEYRLRIVDVDGSEAFSDIVSIEIEGTNSLEIRQVSPRQFRLFGGTSGAEYLFTNAAGAVLRKGTITNELTDIDGSGLPAGIYFLVIQSRNVGGQTFKIVLR
;
A
#
# COMPACT_ATOMS: atom_id res chain seq x y z
N MET A 1 -20.25 48.28 95.49
CA MET A 1 -19.09 48.65 96.34
C MET A 1 -17.82 48.23 95.60
N ARG A 2 -17.28 49.12 94.74
CA ARG A 2 -15.89 49.62 94.79
C ARG A 2 -14.85 48.65 95.37
N ILE A 3 -13.88 48.28 94.52
CA ILE A 3 -12.40 48.28 94.65
C ILE A 3 -11.85 47.21 93.69
N LEU A 4 -10.80 47.38 92.88
CA LEU A 4 -10.06 48.50 92.28
C LEU A 4 -8.91 47.82 91.47
N PHE A 5 -8.71 48.22 90.21
CA PHE A 5 -7.45 48.28 89.43
C PHE A 5 -6.59 47.03 89.18
N SER A 6 -6.45 46.66 87.90
CA SER A 6 -5.21 46.88 87.11
C SER A 6 -5.47 46.69 85.61
N PHE A 7 -4.78 47.51 84.80
CA PHE A 7 -4.70 47.53 83.32
C PHE A 7 -5.83 48.20 82.53
N LEU A 8 -5.82 49.54 82.59
CA LEU A 8 -6.22 50.41 81.49
C LEU A 8 -4.93 50.83 80.76
N ALA A 9 -4.71 50.31 79.54
CA ALA A 9 -3.97 50.91 78.42
C ALA A 9 -3.52 49.81 77.45
N ILE A 10 -4.23 49.66 76.33
CA ILE A 10 -3.67 49.51 74.96
C ILE A 10 -4.84 49.80 74.00
N CYS A 11 -4.67 50.89 73.27
CA CYS A 11 -5.25 51.27 71.98
C CYS A 11 -6.63 50.73 71.58
N LEU A 12 -7.65 51.61 71.60
CA LEU A 12 -8.55 51.72 70.46
C LEU A 12 -7.70 52.14 69.25
N SER A 13 -7.19 51.17 68.50
CA SER A 13 -6.99 51.37 67.07
C SER A 13 -8.33 51.06 66.44
N PHE A 14 -9.03 52.07 65.91
CA PHE A 14 -9.75 51.82 64.67
C PHE A 14 -8.66 51.28 63.74
N THR A 15 -8.65 49.98 63.48
CA THR A 15 -7.99 49.47 62.30
C THR A 15 -8.66 50.20 61.15
N LEU A 16 -8.01 51.23 60.63
CA LEU A 16 -8.21 51.54 59.21
C LEU A 16 -8.00 50.19 58.53
N CYS A 17 -9.06 49.61 57.97
CA CYS A 17 -8.88 48.50 57.03
C CYS A 17 -7.84 49.01 56.03
N ALA A 18 -6.71 48.32 55.94
CA ALA A 18 -5.69 48.69 54.98
C ALA A 18 -6.35 48.59 53.61
N GLN A 19 -6.44 49.71 52.89
CA GLN A 19 -6.94 49.71 51.52
C GLN A 19 -6.01 48.84 50.68
N GLN A 20 -6.54 47.75 50.11
CA GLN A 20 -5.75 46.74 49.43
C GLN A 20 -6.53 46.15 48.26
N ALA A 21 -5.82 45.82 47.19
CA ALA A 21 -6.33 45.01 46.10
C ALA A 21 -5.92 43.55 46.32
N ILE A 22 -6.85 42.63 46.10
CA ILE A 22 -6.72 41.20 46.40
C ILE A 22 -7.05 40.42 45.13
N LEU A 23 -6.27 39.41 44.77
CA LEU A 23 -6.64 38.50 43.67
C LEU A 23 -7.69 37.53 44.20
N THR A 24 -8.87 37.47 43.60
CA THR A 24 -10.00 36.70 44.15
C THR A 24 -10.53 35.62 43.22
N GLY A 25 -10.16 35.61 41.94
CA GLY A 25 -10.59 34.56 41.01
C GLY A 25 -9.77 34.44 39.74
N ILE A 26 -9.74 33.24 39.18
CA ILE A 26 -9.21 32.90 37.85
C ILE A 26 -10.19 31.95 37.16
N LEU A 27 -10.47 32.22 35.88
CA LEU A 27 -11.24 31.33 35.01
C LEU A 27 -10.47 31.11 33.71
N ASP A 28 -10.35 29.84 33.34
CA ASP A 28 -9.99 29.38 32.01
C ASP A 28 -11.14 28.55 31.42
N GLY A 29 -11.66 28.94 30.25
CA GLY A 29 -12.87 28.35 29.67
C GLY A 29 -12.64 27.04 28.90
N ASP A 30 -13.75 26.46 28.41
CA ASP A 30 -13.83 25.13 27.75
C ASP A 30 -12.91 24.92 26.53
N LEU A 31 -12.30 23.73 26.45
CA LEU A 31 -11.23 23.31 25.54
C LEU A 31 -11.68 22.83 24.15
N PHE A 32 -12.98 22.82 23.85
CA PHE A 32 -13.47 22.32 22.56
C PHE A 32 -12.88 23.16 21.39
N ASN A 33 -11.92 22.56 20.67
CA ASN A 33 -11.20 23.01 19.46
C ASN A 33 -9.83 23.73 19.60
N SER A 34 -9.18 23.83 20.78
CA SER A 34 -7.95 24.66 20.92
C SER A 34 -6.61 23.91 21.10
N GLY A 35 -6.55 22.59 20.86
CA GLY A 35 -5.26 21.86 20.77
C GLY A 35 -4.44 21.82 22.06
N GLY A 36 -5.10 21.85 23.22
CA GLY A 36 -4.46 21.71 24.54
C GLY A 36 -4.01 23.01 25.21
N GLN A 37 -4.29 24.18 24.63
CA GLN A 37 -4.23 25.47 25.33
C GLN A 37 -5.66 25.80 25.80
N GLY A 38 -5.87 26.09 27.09
CA GLY A 38 -7.23 26.31 27.65
C GLY A 38 -8.08 27.31 26.87
N GLY A 39 -9.41 27.21 26.96
CA GLY A 39 -10.36 27.93 26.13
C GLY A 39 -10.70 29.35 26.58
N ASN A 40 -11.80 29.88 26.06
CA ASN A 40 -12.33 31.22 26.39
C ASN A 40 -13.67 31.11 27.15
N PRO A 41 -14.03 32.08 28.02
CA PRO A 41 -13.28 33.29 28.31
C PRO A 41 -12.14 33.05 29.31
N LYS A 42 -11.06 33.81 29.18
CA LYS A 42 -9.97 33.85 30.17
C LYS A 42 -10.07 35.11 31.02
N VAL A 43 -10.18 34.94 32.33
CA VAL A 43 -10.55 36.04 33.24
C VAL A 43 -9.75 35.97 34.54
N ILE A 44 -9.26 37.12 35.01
CA ILE A 44 -8.72 37.32 36.36
C ILE A 44 -9.65 38.28 37.10
N GLU A 45 -10.07 37.90 38.30
CA GLU A 45 -10.88 38.72 39.19
C GLU A 45 -10.03 39.29 40.34
N LEU A 46 -10.26 40.55 40.64
CA LEU A 46 -9.73 41.26 41.79
C LEU A 46 -10.87 41.83 42.63
N TYR A 47 -10.69 41.85 43.95
CA TYR A 47 -11.52 42.65 44.86
C TYR A 47 -10.71 43.80 45.44
N VAL A 48 -11.26 45.02 45.36
CA VAL A 48 -10.65 46.22 45.94
C VAL A 48 -11.33 46.53 47.26
N ASN A 49 -10.66 46.19 48.36
CA ASN A 49 -11.16 46.43 49.71
C ASN A 49 -10.88 47.87 50.15
N GLY A 50 -11.95 48.62 50.44
CA GLY A 50 -11.94 50.06 50.64
C GLY A 50 -11.71 50.86 49.36
N SER A 51 -11.76 52.20 49.46
CA SER A 51 -11.53 53.08 48.31
C SER A 51 -10.04 53.21 47.96
N LEU A 52 -9.60 52.61 46.85
CA LEU A 52 -8.20 52.56 46.42
C LEU A 52 -8.05 52.93 44.93
N ASP A 53 -7.09 53.81 44.63
CA ASP A 53 -6.63 54.04 43.25
C ASP A 53 -5.55 53.01 42.91
N ILE A 54 -5.90 52.08 42.02
CA ILE A 54 -4.98 51.06 41.52
C ILE A 54 -4.30 51.47 40.21
N SER A 55 -4.43 52.74 39.80
CA SER A 55 -3.66 53.28 38.66
C SER A 55 -2.15 53.10 38.90
N GLY A 56 -1.48 52.36 38.02
CA GLY A 56 -0.05 52.03 38.17
C GLY A 56 0.25 50.74 38.94
N TYR A 57 -0.76 50.01 39.42
CA TYR A 57 -0.59 48.61 39.80
C TYR A 57 -0.35 47.78 38.54
N GLN A 58 0.24 46.61 38.72
CA GLN A 58 0.64 45.72 37.63
C GLN A 58 0.13 44.31 37.86
N LEU A 59 -0.48 43.71 36.84
CA LEU A 59 -0.80 42.28 36.79
C LEU A 59 0.17 41.60 35.84
N SER A 60 0.93 40.63 36.35
CA SER A 60 1.98 39.91 35.61
C SER A 60 1.79 38.41 35.71
N ARG A 61 1.96 37.67 34.61
CA ARG A 61 2.06 36.21 34.62
C ARG A 61 3.51 35.82 34.92
N THR A 62 3.75 34.97 35.90
CA THR A 62 5.11 34.54 36.28
C THR A 62 5.69 33.72 35.12
N ASN A 63 6.81 34.18 34.54
CA ASN A 63 7.50 33.70 33.31
C ASN A 63 7.11 34.38 31.97
N ALA A 64 6.20 35.35 31.95
CA ALA A 64 5.93 36.16 30.75
C ALA A 64 6.67 37.51 30.79
N THR A 65 7.09 38.02 29.61
CA THR A 65 7.74 39.35 29.49
C THR A 65 6.75 40.52 29.44
N ASN A 66 5.45 40.24 29.35
CA ASN A 66 4.42 41.27 29.21
C ASN A 66 3.66 41.48 30.53
N VAL A 67 3.52 42.75 30.93
CA VAL A 67 2.86 43.18 32.18
C VAL A 67 1.67 44.07 31.85
N PHE A 68 0.53 43.83 32.49
CA PHE A 68 -0.64 44.70 32.35
C PHE A 68 -0.58 45.77 33.43
N THR A 69 -0.56 47.05 33.03
CA THR A 69 -0.65 48.17 33.98
C THR A 69 -2.06 48.72 33.95
N PHE A 70 -2.69 48.83 35.11
CA PHE A 70 -4.05 49.37 35.22
C PHE A 70 -4.09 50.84 34.73
N PRO A 71 -5.09 51.20 33.89
CA PRO A 71 -5.14 52.51 33.25
C PRO A 71 -5.37 53.63 34.25
N ALA A 72 -5.02 54.86 33.86
CA ALA A 72 -5.25 56.03 34.69
C ALA A 72 -6.75 56.23 34.97
N GLY A 73 -7.10 56.46 36.23
CA GLY A 73 -8.49 56.62 36.69
C GLY A 73 -9.13 55.34 37.22
N SER A 74 -8.33 54.30 37.48
CA SER A 74 -8.76 53.03 38.08
C SER A 74 -8.96 53.15 39.59
N THR A 75 -9.89 54.01 40.03
CA THR A 75 -10.29 54.11 41.44
C THR A 75 -11.54 53.30 41.69
N TYR A 76 -11.43 52.30 42.56
CA TYR A 76 -12.54 51.41 42.95
C TYR A 76 -12.75 51.48 44.46
N SER A 77 -13.96 51.19 44.93
CA SER A 77 -14.29 51.23 46.36
C SER A 77 -15.22 50.09 46.73
N ASP A 78 -14.69 49.08 47.41
CA ASP A 78 -15.44 47.89 47.82
C ASP A 78 -16.12 47.22 46.61
N GLU A 79 -15.38 47.12 45.52
CA GLU A 79 -15.87 46.68 44.20
C GLU A 79 -14.94 45.63 43.60
N PHE A 80 -15.53 44.74 42.80
CA PHE A 80 -14.79 43.80 41.96
C PHE A 80 -14.26 44.47 40.69
N VAL A 81 -13.12 43.98 40.20
CA VAL A 81 -12.50 44.41 38.96
C VAL A 81 -12.03 43.18 38.20
N TYR A 82 -12.41 43.07 36.93
CA TYR A 82 -12.11 41.91 36.09
C TYR A 82 -11.12 42.31 35.00
N VAL A 83 -10.12 41.46 34.74
CA VAL A 83 -9.23 41.60 33.59
C VAL A 83 -9.48 40.42 32.66
N VAL A 84 -9.99 40.69 31.47
CA VAL A 84 -10.49 39.70 30.51
C VAL A 84 -9.61 39.67 29.27
N ASN A 85 -9.36 38.48 28.73
CA ASN A 85 -8.70 38.36 27.42
C ASN A 85 -9.62 38.88 26.31
N PRO A 86 -9.14 39.75 25.40
CA PRO A 86 -9.95 40.25 24.28
C PRO A 86 -10.60 39.15 23.42
N SER A 87 -9.94 37.99 23.26
CA SER A 87 -10.48 36.88 22.47
C SER A 87 -11.67 36.17 23.11
N GLY A 88 -11.92 36.39 24.40
CA GLY A 88 -13.03 35.82 25.15
C GLY A 88 -14.06 36.85 25.65
N GLU A 89 -14.00 38.11 25.21
CA GLU A 89 -14.87 39.17 25.72
C GLU A 89 -16.37 38.85 25.54
N ASP A 90 -16.78 38.38 24.36
CA ASP A 90 -18.19 38.05 24.07
C ASP A 90 -18.71 36.93 24.98
N GLN A 91 -17.88 35.95 25.29
CA GLN A 91 -18.24 34.85 26.17
C GLN A 91 -18.26 35.27 27.64
N TYR A 92 -17.36 36.16 28.07
CA TYR A 92 -17.44 36.79 29.39
C TYR A 92 -18.74 37.58 29.54
N ILE A 93 -19.11 38.39 28.55
CA ILE A 93 -20.37 39.15 28.56
C ILE A 93 -21.58 38.21 28.55
N ALA A 94 -21.53 37.12 27.79
CA ALA A 94 -22.61 36.13 27.75
C ALA A 94 -22.77 35.38 29.08
N ALA A 95 -21.67 35.09 29.77
CA ALA A 95 -21.67 34.38 31.05
C ALA A 95 -22.04 35.29 32.23
N PHE A 96 -21.40 36.45 32.36
CA PHE A 96 -21.44 37.30 33.57
C PHE A 96 -22.21 38.61 33.37
N GLY A 97 -22.43 39.04 32.13
CA GLY A 97 -23.05 40.33 31.81
C GLY A 97 -22.14 41.53 32.05
N THR A 98 -22.70 42.74 31.94
CA THR A 98 -21.96 44.02 32.04
C THR A 98 -22.57 44.99 33.06
N SER A 99 -23.25 44.47 34.07
CA SER A 99 -23.98 45.28 35.07
C SER A 99 -23.73 44.76 36.48
N GLY A 100 -23.92 45.62 37.48
CA GLY A 100 -23.63 45.25 38.87
C GLY A 100 -22.15 45.01 39.08
N ASP A 101 -21.79 43.98 39.85
CA ASP A 101 -20.40 43.70 40.21
C ASP A 101 -19.52 43.40 38.99
N PHE A 102 -20.08 42.86 37.90
CA PHE A 102 -19.36 42.54 36.66
C PHE A 102 -19.14 43.74 35.71
N ALA A 103 -19.65 44.93 36.06
CA ALA A 103 -19.55 46.12 35.20
C ALA A 103 -18.11 46.66 35.05
N ASN A 104 -17.25 46.38 36.03
CA ASN A 104 -15.88 46.88 36.11
C ASN A 104 -14.89 45.91 35.45
N TYR A 105 -14.95 45.72 34.13
CA TYR A 105 -13.99 44.88 33.41
C TYR A 105 -13.06 45.67 32.49
N LEU A 106 -11.84 45.17 32.33
CA LEU A 106 -10.78 45.72 31.49
C LEU A 106 -10.25 44.62 30.57
N LEU A 107 -9.82 45.00 29.36
CA LEU A 107 -9.29 44.06 28.39
C LEU A 107 -7.77 44.03 28.40
N SER A 108 -7.19 42.83 28.40
CA SER A 108 -5.74 42.64 28.36
C SER A 108 -5.31 41.31 27.77
N ASN A 109 -4.40 41.34 26.79
CA ASN A 109 -3.77 40.14 26.23
C ASN A 109 -2.84 39.41 27.23
N ASN A 110 -2.54 40.02 28.38
CA ASN A 110 -1.72 39.36 29.42
C ASN A 110 -2.50 38.27 30.18
N VAL A 111 -3.83 38.24 30.02
CA VAL A 111 -4.69 37.18 30.54
C VAL A 111 -4.79 36.06 29.50
N ALA A 112 -3.67 35.44 29.14
CA ALA A 112 -3.61 34.37 28.11
C ALA A 112 -3.10 33.03 28.68
N GLY A 113 -3.31 32.81 29.99
CA GLY A 113 -2.91 31.57 30.65
C GLY A 113 -3.74 30.37 30.21
N ASN A 114 -3.20 29.16 30.36
CA ASN A 114 -3.85 27.87 30.09
C ASN A 114 -4.28 27.15 31.38
N GLY A 115 -4.64 27.93 32.41
CA GLY A 115 -5.26 27.45 33.65
C GLY A 115 -4.27 27.16 34.78
N ASP A 116 -3.03 26.81 34.46
CA ASP A 116 -1.96 26.47 35.42
C ASP A 116 -0.98 27.62 35.69
N ASP A 117 -1.26 28.79 35.10
CA ASP A 117 -0.34 29.90 35.11
C ASP A 117 -0.45 30.78 36.35
N PRO A 118 0.67 30.98 37.08
CA PRO A 118 0.67 31.87 38.23
C PRO A 118 0.57 33.34 37.82
N TYR A 119 -0.38 34.07 38.38
CA TYR A 119 -0.55 35.51 38.22
C TYR A 119 -0.14 36.25 39.49
N GLN A 120 0.62 37.33 39.34
CA GLN A 120 1.08 38.21 40.41
C GLN A 120 0.45 39.59 40.27
N LEU A 121 -0.06 40.11 41.38
CA LEU A 121 -0.48 41.51 41.51
C LEU A 121 0.62 42.29 42.22
N LEU A 122 1.16 43.31 41.56
CA LEU A 122 2.21 44.17 42.08
C LEU A 122 1.70 45.59 42.28
N ASN A 123 2.16 46.25 43.34
CA ASN A 123 1.90 47.67 43.55
C ASN A 123 2.79 48.57 42.66
N ALA A 124 2.55 49.88 42.67
CA ALA A 124 3.32 50.86 41.90
C ALA A 124 4.84 50.92 42.20
N SER A 125 5.29 50.31 43.30
CA SER A 125 6.72 50.19 43.65
C SER A 125 7.35 48.87 43.18
N GLY A 126 6.58 48.00 42.52
CA GLY A 126 7.02 46.68 42.05
C GLY A 126 7.06 45.59 43.13
N VAL A 127 6.36 45.79 44.26
CA VAL A 127 6.25 44.77 45.31
C VAL A 127 5.04 43.89 45.02
N VAL A 128 5.23 42.56 45.04
CA VAL A 128 4.14 41.58 44.95
C VAL A 128 3.25 41.70 46.18
N LEU A 129 1.99 42.02 45.94
CA LEU A 129 0.94 42.09 46.95
C LEU A 129 0.22 40.76 47.11
N ASP A 130 -0.04 40.06 45.99
CA ASP A 130 -0.77 38.82 46.00
C ASP A 130 -0.41 37.96 44.78
N GLN A 131 -0.60 36.64 44.88
CA GLN A 131 -0.23 35.69 43.84
C GLN A 131 -1.15 34.47 43.78
N THR A 132 -1.45 34.01 42.56
CA THR A 132 -1.99 32.68 42.28
C THR A 132 -0.89 31.75 41.80
N GLY A 133 -0.98 30.44 42.08
CA GLY A 133 -0.02 29.41 41.67
C GLY A 133 1.38 29.51 42.33
N GLY A 134 2.08 28.40 42.52
CA GLY A 134 3.42 28.37 43.14
C GLY A 134 4.55 28.96 42.27
N PRO A 135 5.76 29.25 42.81
CA PRO A 135 6.85 29.88 42.08
C PRO A 135 7.40 29.09 40.87
N ASP A 136 7.20 27.77 40.82
CA ASP A 136 7.95 26.87 39.91
C ASP A 136 7.06 26.03 38.98
N GLY A 137 5.78 26.39 38.75
CA GLY A 137 4.92 25.76 37.72
C GLY A 137 4.83 24.22 37.78
N SER A 138 5.19 23.58 38.90
CA SER A 138 5.38 22.13 39.01
C SER A 138 4.45 21.53 40.06
N SER A 139 3.17 21.51 39.70
CA SER A 139 2.23 20.47 40.13
C SER A 139 1.10 20.41 39.11
N TYR A 140 1.17 19.42 38.21
CA TYR A 140 0.16 19.12 37.20
C TYR A 140 -1.17 18.66 37.82
N THR A 141 -1.97 19.59 38.33
CA THR A 141 -3.31 19.26 38.83
C THR A 141 -4.42 20.14 38.24
N TYR A 142 -4.08 21.15 37.42
CA TYR A 142 -5.05 22.17 37.03
C TYR A 142 -4.99 22.56 35.55
N ARG A 143 -4.97 21.56 34.65
CA ARG A 143 -5.34 21.81 33.23
C ARG A 143 -6.84 22.01 33.24
N ASP A 144 -7.33 23.12 32.69
CA ASP A 144 -8.76 23.50 32.54
C ASP A 144 -9.56 23.68 33.85
N GLY A 145 -10.12 24.88 34.07
CA GLY A 145 -10.98 25.12 35.23
C GLY A 145 -10.90 26.53 35.82
N HIS A 146 -11.50 26.69 36.99
CA HIS A 146 -11.57 27.95 37.71
C HIS A 146 -11.10 27.77 39.16
N PHE A 147 -10.59 28.85 39.74
CA PHE A 147 -10.41 28.99 41.19
C PHE A 147 -10.94 30.31 41.66
N TYR A 148 -11.47 30.32 42.88
CA TYR A 148 -11.84 31.52 43.60
C TYR A 148 -11.29 31.46 45.02
N ARG A 149 -11.03 32.64 45.57
CA ARG A 149 -10.44 32.79 46.88
C ARG A 149 -11.49 32.51 47.96
N VAL A 150 -11.08 31.78 48.99
CA VAL A 150 -11.89 31.58 50.20
C VAL A 150 -12.07 32.91 50.91
N ASP A 151 -13.30 33.25 51.29
CA ASP A 151 -13.62 34.49 51.99
C ASP A 151 -12.69 34.78 53.17
N ASN A 152 -12.38 36.07 53.36
CA ASN A 152 -11.57 36.59 54.46
C ASN A 152 -10.12 36.04 54.50
N THR A 153 -9.57 35.68 53.34
CA THR A 153 -8.16 35.29 53.17
C THR A 153 -7.42 36.24 52.22
N GLY A 154 -6.08 36.34 52.33
CA GLY A 154 -5.29 37.25 51.50
C GLY A 154 -5.42 38.75 51.82
N PRO A 155 -4.72 39.62 51.08
CA PRO A 155 -3.69 39.27 50.08
C PRO A 155 -2.45 38.68 50.77
N ASP A 156 -1.86 37.64 50.18
CA ASP A 156 -0.91 36.77 50.89
C ASP A 156 0.57 37.12 50.63
N GLY A 157 0.85 37.95 49.62
CA GLY A 157 2.21 38.27 49.14
C GLY A 157 2.95 37.11 48.46
N ALA A 158 2.50 35.87 48.64
CA ALA A 158 2.98 34.65 48.02
C ALA A 158 1.85 33.61 47.95
N TRP A 159 2.06 32.51 47.23
CA TRP A 159 1.06 31.45 47.09
C TRP A 159 0.76 30.70 48.40
N VAL A 160 -0.53 30.63 48.76
CA VAL A 160 -1.06 29.87 49.90
C VAL A 160 -2.25 29.02 49.44
N ALA A 161 -1.99 27.75 49.11
CA ALA A 161 -3.00 26.86 48.49
C ALA A 161 -4.30 26.72 49.29
N ALA A 162 -4.25 26.74 50.62
CA ALA A 162 -5.42 26.59 51.49
C ALA A 162 -6.43 27.76 51.41
N ASN A 163 -6.03 28.89 50.84
CA ASN A 163 -6.85 30.08 50.68
C ASN A 163 -7.68 30.07 49.38
N TRP A 164 -7.61 29.00 48.60
CA TRP A 164 -8.25 28.89 47.30
C TRP A 164 -9.11 27.64 47.22
N THR A 165 -10.21 27.74 46.51
CA THR A 165 -11.11 26.62 46.17
C THR A 165 -11.54 26.75 44.71
N GLY A 166 -12.05 25.67 44.13
CA GLY A 166 -12.38 25.59 42.71
C GLY A 166 -12.34 24.14 42.23
N GLY A 167 -12.51 23.94 40.93
CA GLY A 167 -12.58 22.60 40.36
C GLY A 167 -12.04 22.52 38.93
N ASN A 168 -11.31 21.44 38.67
CA ASN A 168 -10.74 21.12 37.37
C ASN A 168 -11.79 20.60 36.40
N GLY A 169 -11.76 21.02 35.13
CA GLY A 169 -12.70 20.62 34.08
C GLY A 169 -14.17 20.94 34.36
N THR A 170 -14.46 21.73 35.41
CA THR A 170 -15.84 21.96 35.86
C THR A 170 -16.67 22.80 34.89
N VAL A 171 -16.00 23.56 34.03
CA VAL A 171 -16.63 24.37 32.97
C VAL A 171 -16.56 23.68 31.60
N ASP A 172 -15.95 22.51 31.50
CA ASP A 172 -15.79 21.79 30.24
C ASP A 172 -17.10 21.16 29.79
N ASN A 173 -17.39 21.25 28.49
CA ASN A 173 -18.66 20.84 27.90
C ASN A 173 -19.91 21.51 28.54
N GLN A 174 -19.72 22.58 29.32
CA GLN A 174 -20.82 23.33 29.91
C GLN A 174 -21.18 24.51 29.00
N PRO A 175 -22.48 24.87 28.87
CA PRO A 175 -22.86 26.04 28.11
C PRO A 175 -22.31 27.32 28.78
N VAL A 176 -21.77 28.27 28.01
CA VAL A 176 -21.18 29.53 28.51
C VAL A 176 -22.09 30.27 29.53
N SER A 177 -23.41 30.20 29.34
CA SER A 177 -24.39 30.79 30.27
C SER A 177 -24.38 30.21 31.69
N SER A 178 -23.77 29.04 31.88
CA SER A 178 -23.65 28.38 33.19
C SER A 178 -22.38 28.79 33.95
N TYR A 179 -21.39 29.40 33.29
CA TYR A 179 -20.08 29.65 33.89
C TYR A 179 -20.17 30.53 35.14
N ALA A 180 -21.05 31.53 35.14
CA ALA A 180 -21.25 32.39 36.31
C ALA A 180 -21.78 31.62 37.54
N ALA A 181 -22.57 30.57 37.35
CA ALA A 181 -23.05 29.73 38.43
C ALA A 181 -21.96 28.77 38.96
N LEU A 182 -20.97 28.44 38.11
CA LEU A 182 -19.92 27.49 38.42
C LEU A 182 -18.71 28.14 39.09
N THR A 183 -18.33 29.38 38.72
CA THR A 183 -17.07 29.99 39.16
C THR A 183 -17.14 30.86 40.42
N MET A 184 -18.33 31.09 40.98
CA MET A 184 -18.58 31.95 42.16
C MET A 184 -17.92 33.34 42.12
N PHE A 185 -17.64 33.87 40.93
CA PHE A 185 -17.11 35.23 40.77
C PHE A 185 -18.08 36.28 41.34
N GLY A 186 -17.54 37.37 41.86
CA GLY A 186 -18.28 38.47 42.49
C GLY A 186 -18.79 38.17 43.90
N THR A 187 -18.38 37.05 44.51
CA THR A 187 -18.90 36.65 45.83
C THR A 187 -17.92 36.85 46.99
N TYR A 188 -16.64 37.07 46.69
CA TYR A 188 -15.60 37.19 47.71
C TYR A 188 -15.91 38.29 48.73
N SER A 189 -15.77 37.94 50.01
CA SER A 189 -16.00 38.83 51.13
C SER A 189 -14.80 38.86 52.07
N VAL A 190 -14.39 40.06 52.48
CA VAL A 190 -13.42 40.26 53.59
C VAL A 190 -14.09 40.16 54.97
N THR A 191 -15.37 39.79 55.02
CA THR A 191 -16.10 39.56 56.27
C THR A 191 -16.14 38.06 56.54
N PRO A 192 -15.70 37.58 57.71
CA PRO A 192 -15.81 36.16 58.06
C PRO A 192 -17.24 35.65 57.89
N PRO A 193 -17.48 34.46 57.31
CA PRO A 193 -18.82 33.90 57.24
C PRO A 193 -19.37 33.73 58.65
N GLY A 194 -20.64 34.09 58.84
CA GLY A 194 -21.36 33.79 60.06
C GLY A 194 -21.53 32.28 60.26
N PRO A 195 -22.05 31.86 61.42
CA PRO A 195 -22.41 30.46 61.66
C PRO A 195 -23.29 29.93 60.51
N ASN A 196 -23.13 28.66 60.13
CA ASN A 196 -23.90 28.03 59.06
C ASN A 196 -24.15 26.55 59.34
N VAL A 197 -25.13 25.96 58.64
CA VAL A 197 -25.49 24.55 58.74
C VAL A 197 -25.44 23.88 57.37
N SER A 198 -24.76 22.74 57.24
CA SER A 198 -24.67 21.97 55.99
C SER A 198 -25.03 20.50 56.21
N ALA A 199 -25.34 19.79 55.13
CA ALA A 199 -25.51 18.34 55.12
C ALA A 199 -24.37 17.66 54.33
N SER A 200 -24.00 16.46 54.73
CA SER A 200 -23.12 15.56 53.98
C SER A 200 -23.70 14.15 53.95
N ALA A 201 -23.34 13.36 52.94
CA ALA A 201 -23.68 11.94 52.90
C ALA A 201 -23.15 11.19 54.12
N ASN A 202 -23.94 10.26 54.66
CA ASN A 202 -23.59 9.41 55.80
C ASN A 202 -24.07 7.97 55.57
N GLY A 203 -23.62 7.38 54.46
CA GLY A 203 -23.96 6.03 54.03
C GLY A 203 -25.07 6.00 52.98
N ASN A 204 -24.91 5.12 51.99
CA ASN A 204 -25.94 4.77 51.00
C ASN A 204 -26.89 3.72 51.58
N LEU A 205 -28.07 3.61 50.97
CA LEU A 205 -29.02 2.55 51.26
C LEU A 205 -28.71 1.33 50.39
N THR A 206 -28.95 0.13 50.90
CA THR A 206 -28.88 -1.12 50.12
C THR A 206 -29.90 -2.11 50.65
N GLU A 207 -30.82 -2.55 49.79
CA GLU A 207 -31.77 -3.59 50.11
C GLU A 207 -31.08 -4.93 50.45
N PRO A 208 -31.69 -5.77 51.28
CA PRO A 208 -33.00 -5.59 51.90
C PRO A 208 -32.94 -4.88 53.27
N SER A 209 -31.77 -4.39 53.72
CA SER A 209 -31.62 -4.02 55.15
C SER A 209 -30.48 -3.07 55.54
N THR A 210 -29.76 -2.49 54.59
CA THR A 210 -28.70 -1.52 54.87
C THR A 210 -29.25 -0.11 54.82
N ASP A 211 -29.45 0.48 56.00
CA ASP A 211 -29.84 1.88 56.12
C ASP A 211 -28.68 2.84 55.83
N GLY A 212 -29.01 4.03 55.36
CA GLY A 212 -28.06 5.11 55.14
C GLY A 212 -28.54 6.43 55.76
N GLY A 213 -28.13 7.55 55.16
CA GLY A 213 -28.68 8.85 55.48
C GLY A 213 -27.69 9.99 55.40
N PHE A 214 -27.95 11.03 56.18
CA PHE A 214 -27.21 12.30 56.10
C PHE A 214 -26.67 12.74 57.46
N LEU A 215 -25.52 13.39 57.47
CA LEU A 215 -24.98 14.08 58.64
C LEU A 215 -25.20 15.58 58.48
N VAL A 216 -26.04 16.17 59.33
CA VAL A 216 -26.30 17.62 59.33
C VAL A 216 -25.43 18.28 60.39
N THR A 217 -24.62 19.25 59.99
CA THR A 217 -23.51 19.81 60.79
C THR A 217 -23.60 21.33 60.86
N LEU A 218 -23.49 21.88 62.07
CA LEU A 218 -23.26 23.29 62.36
C LEU A 218 -21.76 23.61 62.29
N SER A 219 -21.40 24.79 61.78
CA SER A 219 -20.00 25.24 61.79
C SER A 219 -19.49 25.68 63.16
N GLU A 220 -20.39 25.94 64.10
CA GLU A 220 -20.06 26.14 65.52
C GLU A 220 -21.16 25.61 66.44
N VAL A 221 -20.85 25.47 67.73
CA VAL A 221 -21.75 24.86 68.71
C VAL A 221 -22.85 25.84 69.11
N ALA A 222 -24.11 25.43 69.01
CA ALA A 222 -25.23 26.24 69.46
C ALA A 222 -25.46 26.14 70.99
N ALA A 223 -25.78 27.27 71.62
CA ALA A 223 -26.09 27.34 73.05
C ALA A 223 -27.53 26.84 73.40
N ALA A 224 -28.36 26.61 72.38
CA ALA A 224 -29.70 26.05 72.47
C ALA A 224 -29.89 25.04 71.32
N ASN A 225 -30.91 24.17 71.43
CA ASN A 225 -31.17 23.20 70.36
C ASN A 225 -31.54 23.92 69.06
N VAL A 226 -30.92 23.50 67.95
CA VAL A 226 -31.18 24.03 66.61
C VAL A 226 -32.02 23.03 65.84
N THR A 227 -33.16 23.48 65.30
CA THR A 227 -34.00 22.69 64.40
C THR A 227 -33.70 23.08 62.97
N VAL A 228 -33.36 22.11 62.13
CA VAL A 228 -33.08 22.28 60.71
C VAL A 228 -34.19 21.58 59.93
N THR A 229 -34.88 22.30 59.06
CA THR A 229 -35.92 21.77 58.16
C THR A 229 -35.29 21.49 56.80
N TYR A 230 -35.69 20.41 56.14
CA TYR A 230 -35.15 19.99 54.84
C TYR A 230 -36.24 19.39 53.95
N THR A 231 -35.93 19.27 52.65
CA THR A 231 -36.71 18.50 51.68
C THR A 231 -35.82 17.40 51.09
N LEU A 232 -36.42 16.26 50.77
CA LEU A 232 -35.78 15.19 50.00
C LEU A 232 -36.33 15.21 48.56
N ALA A 233 -35.43 15.03 47.59
CA ALA A 233 -35.70 14.82 46.17
C ALA A 233 -34.84 13.64 45.67
N GLY A 234 -34.70 13.48 44.36
CA GLY A 234 -33.97 12.37 43.74
C GLY A 234 -34.88 11.47 42.92
N THR A 235 -34.37 10.31 42.52
CA THR A 235 -35.15 9.31 41.76
C THR A 235 -35.90 8.33 42.66
N ALA A 236 -35.38 8.09 43.87
CA ALA A 236 -35.96 7.19 44.87
C ALA A 236 -37.34 7.68 45.37
N VAL A 237 -38.32 6.78 45.41
CA VAL A 237 -39.70 7.03 45.78
C VAL A 237 -39.95 6.76 47.28
N ALA A 238 -40.19 7.84 48.02
CA ALA A 238 -40.54 7.76 49.44
C ALA A 238 -41.79 6.88 49.69
N GLY A 239 -41.61 5.82 50.50
CA GLY A 239 -42.63 4.84 50.85
C GLY A 239 -42.70 3.61 49.93
N ALA A 240 -41.93 3.57 48.85
CA ALA A 240 -41.59 2.36 48.11
C ALA A 240 -40.21 1.88 48.56
N ASP A 241 -39.15 2.64 48.27
CA ASP A 241 -37.74 2.26 48.47
C ASP A 241 -37.08 2.86 49.74
N TYR A 242 -37.71 3.85 50.40
CA TYR A 242 -37.28 4.28 51.74
C TYR A 242 -38.39 4.86 52.63
N VAL A 243 -38.20 4.79 53.95
CA VAL A 243 -39.12 5.38 54.93
C VAL A 243 -38.95 6.90 54.98
N ALA A 244 -39.99 7.64 54.57
CA ALA A 244 -40.00 9.11 54.60
C ALA A 244 -39.78 9.67 56.03
N PRO A 245 -38.70 10.44 56.28
CA PRO A 245 -38.46 11.03 57.59
C PRO A 245 -39.32 12.29 57.83
N SER A 246 -39.29 12.84 59.05
CA SER A 246 -40.20 13.92 59.50
C SER A 246 -40.00 15.30 58.84
N GLY A 247 -39.06 15.45 57.89
CA GLY A 247 -38.77 16.72 57.20
C GLY A 247 -38.04 17.77 58.04
N SER A 248 -37.63 17.41 59.26
CA SER A 248 -36.78 18.23 60.12
C SER A 248 -35.93 17.36 61.04
N ILE A 249 -34.78 17.89 61.46
CA ILE A 249 -33.85 17.27 62.40
C ILE A 249 -33.41 18.29 63.45
N GLN A 250 -33.15 17.83 64.68
CA GLN A 250 -32.72 18.68 65.77
C GLN A 250 -31.27 18.36 66.18
N ILE A 251 -30.41 19.38 66.20
CA ILE A 251 -29.06 19.34 66.76
C ILE A 251 -29.16 19.88 68.18
N LEU A 252 -28.75 19.08 69.18
CA LEU A 252 -28.91 19.45 70.59
C LEU A 252 -27.89 20.52 71.00
N ALA A 253 -28.25 21.32 72.01
CA ALA A 253 -27.35 22.32 72.57
C ALA A 253 -26.04 21.66 73.04
N GLY A 254 -24.89 22.16 72.56
CA GLY A 254 -23.59 21.58 72.87
C GLY A 254 -23.04 20.63 71.78
N ASP A 255 -23.88 20.16 70.86
CA ASP A 255 -23.47 19.29 69.75
C ASP A 255 -23.22 20.11 68.48
N LEU A 256 -22.33 19.59 67.63
CA LEU A 256 -22.04 20.16 66.31
C LEU A 256 -22.87 19.54 65.20
N SER A 257 -23.40 18.33 65.38
CA SER A 257 -24.09 17.63 64.29
C SER A 257 -25.14 16.66 64.81
N ALA A 258 -26.04 16.27 63.92
CA ALA A 258 -26.99 15.20 64.12
C ALA A 258 -27.08 14.33 62.86
N VAL A 259 -27.22 13.02 63.05
CA VAL A 259 -27.43 12.07 61.96
C VAL A 259 -28.93 11.99 61.67
N LEU A 260 -29.30 12.20 60.41
CA LEU A 260 -30.60 11.88 59.84
C LEU A 260 -30.52 10.47 59.24
N PRO A 261 -30.98 9.42 59.95
CA PRO A 261 -31.06 8.09 59.37
C PRO A 261 -32.18 8.04 58.34
N ILE A 262 -31.95 7.32 57.26
CA ILE A 262 -32.95 6.97 56.25
C ILE A 262 -32.99 5.44 56.20
N GLU A 263 -34.13 4.87 56.56
CA GLU A 263 -34.37 3.43 56.57
C GLU A 263 -34.73 2.97 55.17
N VAL A 264 -34.02 1.96 54.66
CA VAL A 264 -34.32 1.34 53.36
C VAL A 264 -35.57 0.46 53.49
N LEU A 265 -36.40 0.44 52.46
CA LEU A 265 -37.52 -0.48 52.36
C LEU A 265 -37.15 -1.56 51.34
N ASP A 266 -37.33 -2.81 51.74
CA ASP A 266 -37.19 -4.00 50.91
C ASP A 266 -38.52 -4.25 50.18
N ASP A 267 -38.49 -4.36 48.86
CA ASP A 267 -39.66 -4.79 48.10
C ASP A 267 -39.46 -6.06 47.24
N ALA A 268 -40.00 -6.10 46.03
CA ALA A 268 -39.87 -7.24 45.12
C ALA A 268 -39.86 -6.79 43.65
N ASP A 269 -39.95 -5.49 43.43
CA ASP A 269 -39.85 -4.87 42.13
C ASP A 269 -38.35 -4.70 41.84
N SER A 270 -37.95 -4.98 40.60
CA SER A 270 -36.54 -4.85 40.25
C SER A 270 -36.24 -3.50 39.62
N GLU A 271 -35.27 -2.80 40.18
CA GLU A 271 -35.03 -1.38 39.96
C GLU A 271 -33.54 -1.08 39.68
N LEU A 272 -33.29 0.04 39.00
CA LEU A 272 -31.92 0.54 38.82
C LEU A 272 -31.47 1.29 40.09
N SER A 273 -30.16 1.55 40.24
CA SER A 273 -29.70 2.37 41.37
C SER A 273 -30.33 3.76 41.35
N GLU A 274 -30.89 4.15 42.48
CA GLU A 274 -31.62 5.40 42.63
C GLU A 274 -30.88 6.39 43.55
N THR A 275 -31.38 7.63 43.62
CA THR A 275 -30.76 8.71 44.40
C THR A 275 -31.75 9.35 45.36
N ILE A 276 -31.25 9.78 46.52
CA ILE A 276 -31.93 10.66 47.47
C ILE A 276 -31.07 11.91 47.65
N GLU A 277 -31.66 13.08 47.42
CA GLU A 277 -31.01 14.40 47.53
C GLU A 277 -31.60 15.19 48.69
N ILE A 278 -30.79 15.59 49.68
CA ILE A 278 -31.22 16.47 50.77
C ILE A 278 -30.96 17.94 50.45
N THR A 279 -31.99 18.78 50.56
CA THR A 279 -31.89 20.25 50.52
C THR A 279 -32.32 20.85 51.85
N LEU A 280 -31.46 21.62 52.50
CA LEU A 280 -31.80 22.34 53.72
C LEU A 280 -32.64 23.58 53.40
N THR A 281 -33.79 23.77 54.05
CA THR A 281 -34.78 24.80 53.71
C THR A 281 -34.99 25.86 54.78
N SER A 282 -34.73 25.55 56.06
CA SER A 282 -34.73 26.56 57.14
C SER A 282 -33.99 26.07 58.38
N VAL A 283 -33.53 27.02 59.21
CA VAL A 283 -32.90 26.77 60.49
C VAL A 283 -33.52 27.65 61.57
N SER A 284 -33.82 27.08 62.74
CA SER A 284 -34.58 27.77 63.80
C SER A 284 -33.80 28.88 64.49
N ASP A 285 -32.47 28.82 64.45
CA ASP A 285 -31.59 29.86 64.94
C ASP A 285 -31.10 30.69 63.75
N ALA A 286 -31.64 31.90 63.62
CA ALA A 286 -31.35 32.81 62.53
C ALA A 286 -29.91 33.36 62.53
N THR A 287 -29.08 33.00 63.51
CA THR A 287 -27.63 33.24 63.47
C THR A 287 -26.90 32.27 62.54
N TYR A 288 -27.51 31.12 62.22
CA TYR A 288 -27.00 30.18 61.24
C TYR A 288 -27.59 30.47 59.85
N SER A 289 -26.74 30.52 58.82
CA SER A 289 -27.18 30.47 57.42
C SER A 289 -27.29 29.02 56.93
N LEU A 290 -28.10 28.79 55.89
CA LEU A 290 -28.17 27.48 55.23
C LEU A 290 -26.98 27.30 54.30
N GLY A 291 -26.28 26.19 54.46
CA GLY A 291 -25.21 25.71 53.59
C GLY A 291 -25.68 24.61 52.63
N SER A 292 -24.74 23.85 52.10
CA SER A 292 -24.98 22.86 51.03
C SER A 292 -25.81 21.65 51.48
N GLY A 293 -26.55 21.09 50.51
CA GLY A 293 -27.16 19.77 50.58
C GLY A 293 -26.19 18.62 50.27
N ALA A 294 -26.71 17.42 50.11
CA ALA A 294 -25.95 16.21 49.76
C ALA A 294 -26.81 15.18 49.02
N THR A 295 -26.18 14.19 48.39
CA THR A 295 -26.85 13.08 47.69
C THR A 295 -26.33 11.74 48.24
N ILE A 296 -27.22 10.75 48.36
CA ILE A 296 -26.91 9.35 48.64
C ILE A 296 -27.62 8.45 47.62
N ASN A 297 -27.13 7.22 47.44
CA ASN A 297 -27.73 6.25 46.53
C ASN A 297 -28.58 5.21 47.27
N VAL A 298 -29.54 4.62 46.57
CA VAL A 298 -30.31 3.43 46.97
C VAL A 298 -29.97 2.30 45.99
N PHE A 299 -29.63 1.13 46.52
CA PHE A 299 -29.26 -0.04 45.73
C PHE A 299 -30.26 -1.17 46.01
N ASP A 300 -30.85 -1.71 44.95
CA ASP A 300 -31.78 -2.86 44.95
C ASP A 300 -31.03 -4.20 45.14
N ASP A 301 -31.67 -5.20 45.76
CA ASP A 301 -31.18 -6.58 45.87
C ASP A 301 -31.86 -7.58 44.90
N GLU A 302 -32.92 -7.14 44.20
CA GLU A 302 -33.49 -7.88 43.09
C GLU A 302 -32.62 -7.81 41.82
N PRO A 303 -32.49 -8.92 41.07
CA PRO A 303 -31.79 -8.89 39.80
C PRO A 303 -32.64 -8.19 38.73
N VAL A 304 -32.11 -7.08 38.17
CA VAL A 304 -32.70 -6.37 37.03
C VAL A 304 -33.04 -7.37 35.92
N ALA A 305 -34.32 -7.47 35.58
CA ALA A 305 -34.80 -8.40 34.57
C ALA A 305 -34.09 -8.15 33.24
N ALA A 306 -33.32 -9.14 32.78
CA ALA A 306 -32.60 -9.05 31.52
C ALA A 306 -33.58 -8.96 30.35
N ILE A 307 -33.36 -7.99 29.46
CA ILE A 307 -34.04 -7.88 28.18
C ILE A 307 -33.22 -8.67 27.15
N LEU A 308 -33.92 -9.31 26.22
CA LEU A 308 -33.30 -9.97 25.07
C LEU A 308 -32.62 -8.93 24.17
N ILE A 309 -31.38 -9.20 23.79
CA ILE A 309 -30.58 -8.42 22.84
C ILE A 309 -31.34 -8.24 21.52
N SER A 310 -32.05 -9.26 21.03
CA SER A 310 -32.92 -9.15 19.84
C SER A 310 -33.99 -8.06 19.94
N ALA A 311 -34.53 -7.83 21.13
CA ALA A 311 -35.49 -6.75 21.39
C ALA A 311 -34.83 -5.36 21.46
N ILE A 312 -33.56 -5.30 21.88
CA ILE A 312 -32.74 -4.08 21.87
C ILE A 312 -32.35 -3.72 20.44
N GLN A 313 -31.93 -4.69 19.64
CA GLN A 313 -31.55 -4.49 18.23
C GLN A 313 -32.77 -4.12 17.38
N GLY A 314 -33.82 -4.95 17.41
CA GLY A 314 -34.99 -4.75 16.56
C GLY A 314 -34.73 -5.07 15.09
N THR A 315 -35.68 -4.75 14.20
CA THR A 315 -35.64 -5.11 12.77
C THR A 315 -35.18 -3.98 11.85
N GLY A 316 -34.72 -2.86 12.39
CA GLY A 316 -34.34 -1.67 11.63
C GLY A 316 -32.91 -1.26 11.97
N THR A 317 -32.34 -0.37 11.15
CA THR A 317 -30.95 0.11 11.26
C THR A 317 -30.71 1.09 12.42
N THR A 318 -31.56 1.07 13.44
CA THR A 318 -31.48 1.91 14.62
C THR A 318 -32.27 1.23 15.71
N SER A 319 -31.62 1.07 16.86
CA SER A 319 -32.23 0.39 17.99
C SER A 319 -33.50 1.12 18.48
N PRO A 320 -34.63 0.41 18.73
CA PRO A 320 -35.79 0.98 19.40
C PRO A 320 -35.53 1.34 20.88
N ALA A 321 -34.40 0.92 21.45
CA ALA A 321 -34.04 1.10 22.84
C ALA A 321 -33.05 2.26 23.10
N VAL A 322 -32.67 3.03 22.07
CA VAL A 322 -31.76 4.18 22.21
C VAL A 322 -32.20 5.13 23.31
N GLY A 323 -31.26 5.49 24.18
CA GLY A 323 -31.47 6.38 25.32
C GLY A 323 -31.99 5.69 26.59
N GLN A 324 -32.19 4.37 26.56
CA GLN A 324 -32.59 3.59 27.73
C GLN A 324 -31.37 2.93 28.37
N THR A 325 -31.32 2.90 29.70
CA THR A 325 -30.38 2.06 30.45
C THR A 325 -31.05 0.73 30.74
N LEU A 326 -30.51 -0.34 30.17
CA LEU A 326 -31.10 -1.68 30.21
C LEU A 326 -30.08 -2.71 30.67
N THR A 327 -30.57 -3.85 31.16
CA THR A 327 -29.75 -5.02 31.50
C THR A 327 -29.96 -6.13 30.47
N ILE A 328 -28.88 -6.76 30.03
CA ILE A 328 -28.87 -7.98 29.21
C ILE A 328 -28.13 -9.10 29.94
N GLU A 329 -28.41 -10.34 29.54
CA GLU A 329 -27.53 -11.49 29.78
C GLU A 329 -27.19 -12.15 28.44
N GLY A 330 -25.95 -12.59 28.27
CA GLY A 330 -25.53 -13.33 27.07
C GLY A 330 -24.08 -13.80 27.14
N ILE A 331 -23.63 -14.48 26.09
CA ILE A 331 -22.29 -15.05 25.98
C ILE A 331 -21.35 -14.08 25.27
N VAL A 332 -20.16 -13.86 25.83
CA VAL A 332 -19.09 -13.12 25.16
C VAL A 332 -18.61 -13.94 23.96
N VAL A 333 -18.79 -13.40 22.75
CA VAL A 333 -18.39 -14.04 21.48
C VAL A 333 -17.12 -13.43 20.87
N GLY A 334 -16.74 -12.23 21.31
CA GLY A 334 -15.49 -11.58 20.93
C GLY A 334 -15.01 -10.65 22.03
N ASP A 335 -13.79 -10.87 22.51
CA ASP A 335 -13.13 -10.02 23.49
C ASP A 335 -12.12 -9.12 22.79
N PHE A 336 -12.43 -7.82 22.76
CA PHE A 336 -11.62 -6.78 22.16
C PHE A 336 -11.30 -5.69 23.20
N GLN A 337 -11.21 -6.08 24.47
CA GLN A 337 -10.90 -5.15 25.55
C GLN A 337 -9.46 -4.64 25.40
N GLY A 338 -9.20 -3.47 26.00
CA GLY A 338 -7.93 -2.75 25.86
C GLY A 338 -8.01 -1.58 24.89
N GLY A 339 -6.92 -0.81 24.83
CA GLY A 339 -6.86 0.44 24.07
C GLY A 339 -6.16 0.29 22.73
N THR A 340 -5.63 1.43 22.25
CA THR A 340 -4.87 1.53 21.01
C THR A 340 -3.74 0.50 20.92
N GLY A 341 -3.73 -0.25 19.82
CA GLY A 341 -2.79 -1.32 19.50
C GLY A 341 -3.09 -2.66 20.15
N VAL A 342 -4.12 -2.74 21.00
CA VAL A 342 -4.48 -3.94 21.77
C VAL A 342 -5.87 -4.45 21.42
N GLY A 343 -6.87 -3.56 21.42
CA GLY A 343 -8.26 -3.91 21.20
C GLY A 343 -9.09 -2.72 20.71
N LEU A 344 -10.40 -2.92 20.68
CA LEU A 344 -11.40 -1.94 20.25
C LEU A 344 -12.04 -1.17 21.42
N GLY A 345 -11.68 -1.49 22.67
CA GLY A 345 -12.20 -0.84 23.87
C GLY A 345 -13.54 -1.39 24.34
N GLY A 346 -13.74 -2.71 24.24
CA GLY A 346 -14.99 -3.37 24.63
C GLY A 346 -15.04 -4.83 24.19
N PHE A 347 -16.24 -5.42 24.20
CA PHE A 347 -16.43 -6.83 23.82
C PHE A 347 -17.83 -7.03 23.22
N PHE A 348 -18.01 -8.10 22.45
CA PHE A 348 -19.32 -8.48 21.89
C PHE A 348 -19.99 -9.55 22.73
N VAL A 349 -21.28 -9.36 22.99
CA VAL A 349 -22.14 -10.30 23.71
C VAL A 349 -23.25 -10.75 22.77
N GLN A 350 -23.56 -12.04 22.77
CA GLN A 350 -24.64 -12.63 21.98
C GLN A 350 -25.50 -13.55 22.84
N GLU A 351 -26.82 -13.57 22.61
CA GLU A 351 -27.74 -14.47 23.29
C GLU A 351 -27.37 -15.95 23.09
N GLU A 352 -27.67 -16.79 24.08
CA GLU A 352 -27.64 -18.23 23.92
C GLU A 352 -28.62 -18.73 22.86
N ASP A 353 -28.29 -19.81 22.17
CA ASP A 353 -29.17 -20.46 21.16
C ASP A 353 -30.59 -20.80 21.68
N ASN A 354 -30.77 -20.92 22.99
CA ASN A 354 -32.07 -21.17 23.60
C ASN A 354 -32.95 -19.92 23.74
N ASP A 355 -32.34 -18.75 23.80
CA ASP A 355 -33.00 -17.46 24.03
C ASP A 355 -33.23 -16.70 22.71
N ALA A 356 -32.47 -17.04 21.66
CA ALA A 356 -32.64 -16.50 20.30
C ALA A 356 -34.10 -16.58 19.79
N ASP A 357 -34.57 -15.50 19.17
CA ASP A 357 -35.99 -15.30 18.84
C ASP A 357 -36.43 -15.99 17.52
N ALA A 358 -35.45 -16.56 16.81
CA ALA A 358 -35.59 -17.23 15.51
C ALA A 358 -36.12 -16.32 14.37
N ASN A 359 -36.06 -15.00 14.54
CA ASN A 359 -36.37 -14.03 13.51
C ASN A 359 -35.09 -13.63 12.77
N PRO A 360 -34.95 -13.94 11.46
CA PRO A 360 -33.74 -13.66 10.71
C PRO A 360 -33.51 -12.18 10.39
N MET A 361 -34.39 -11.29 10.87
CA MET A 361 -34.31 -9.85 10.66
C MET A 361 -33.83 -9.08 11.90
N THR A 362 -33.57 -9.78 13.01
CA THR A 362 -33.08 -9.23 14.27
C THR A 362 -31.70 -9.81 14.56
N SER A 363 -30.80 -8.99 15.08
CA SER A 363 -29.53 -9.47 15.60
C SER A 363 -29.68 -9.96 17.04
N GLU A 364 -29.00 -11.07 17.36
CA GLU A 364 -28.87 -11.61 18.72
C GLU A 364 -27.63 -11.08 19.44
N GLY A 365 -26.82 -10.25 18.78
CA GLY A 365 -25.54 -9.76 19.26
C GLY A 365 -25.53 -8.25 19.51
N ILE A 366 -24.67 -7.78 20.40
CA ILE A 366 -24.50 -6.35 20.70
C ILE A 366 -23.06 -6.03 21.13
N TRP A 367 -22.59 -4.86 20.76
CA TRP A 367 -21.31 -4.32 21.22
C TRP A 367 -21.45 -3.71 22.62
N VAL A 368 -20.60 -4.13 23.57
CA VAL A 368 -20.47 -3.53 24.89
C VAL A 368 -19.25 -2.64 24.90
N TYR A 369 -19.46 -1.32 24.97
CA TYR A 369 -18.40 -0.34 25.02
C TYR A 369 -17.93 -0.12 26.47
N ASP A 370 -16.70 -0.54 26.77
CA ASP A 370 -16.04 -0.40 28.07
C ASP A 370 -14.59 0.10 27.90
N ASN A 371 -14.40 1.40 28.03
CA ASN A 371 -13.08 2.03 28.00
C ASN A 371 -12.49 2.31 29.39
N THR A 372 -13.17 1.88 30.45
CA THR A 372 -12.77 2.19 31.84
C THR A 372 -11.80 1.18 32.43
N GLY A 373 -11.58 0.06 31.73
CA GLY A 373 -10.84 -1.09 32.25
C GLY A 373 -11.64 -1.82 33.33
N GLY A 374 -12.95 -2.02 33.07
CA GLY A 374 -13.89 -2.70 33.95
C GLY A 374 -13.59 -4.19 34.14
N VAL A 375 -14.63 -5.02 34.11
CA VAL A 375 -14.45 -6.46 34.30
C VAL A 375 -13.73 -7.07 33.09
N ASP A 376 -12.60 -7.73 33.32
CA ASP A 376 -11.86 -8.51 32.33
C ASP A 376 -12.65 -9.78 32.00
N VAL A 377 -13.19 -9.85 30.79
CA VAL A 377 -14.02 -10.98 30.32
C VAL A 377 -13.20 -11.93 29.46
N SER A 378 -13.77 -13.09 29.14
CA SER A 378 -13.19 -14.01 28.18
C SER A 378 -14.27 -14.57 27.26
N VAL A 379 -13.90 -14.89 26.01
CA VAL A 379 -14.79 -15.57 25.07
C VAL A 379 -15.34 -16.85 25.71
N GLY A 380 -16.67 -17.01 25.72
CA GLY A 380 -17.40 -18.08 26.40
C GLY A 380 -17.86 -17.75 27.82
N ASP A 381 -17.54 -16.58 28.37
CA ASP A 381 -18.15 -16.12 29.61
C ASP A 381 -19.60 -15.70 29.36
N LYS A 382 -20.51 -16.09 30.25
CA LYS A 382 -21.85 -15.51 30.32
C LYS A 382 -21.77 -14.28 31.21
N VAL A 383 -22.17 -13.14 30.69
CA VAL A 383 -22.14 -11.85 31.39
C VAL A 383 -23.54 -11.28 31.57
N ALA A 384 -23.75 -10.60 32.69
CA ALA A 384 -24.86 -9.68 32.89
C ALA A 384 -24.31 -8.26 32.74
N VAL A 385 -24.90 -7.48 31.84
CA VAL A 385 -24.42 -6.14 31.46
C VAL A 385 -25.56 -5.16 31.60
N THR A 386 -25.38 -4.12 32.41
CA THR A 386 -26.27 -2.96 32.52
C THR A 386 -25.57 -1.75 31.94
N GLY A 387 -26.19 -1.10 30.95
CA GLY A 387 -25.60 0.08 30.32
C GLY A 387 -26.62 0.88 29.49
N LEU A 388 -26.20 2.07 29.05
CA LEU A 388 -26.99 2.94 28.18
C LEU A 388 -26.94 2.40 26.74
N VAL A 389 -28.10 2.16 26.14
CA VAL A 389 -28.19 1.81 24.72
C VAL A 389 -28.07 3.08 23.87
N GLU A 390 -27.13 3.07 22.92
CA GLU A 390 -26.88 4.19 22.02
C GLU A 390 -26.40 3.74 20.64
N GLU A 391 -26.44 4.67 19.69
CA GLU A 391 -25.89 4.50 18.34
C GLU A 391 -24.51 5.16 18.27
N SER A 392 -23.49 4.40 17.93
CA SER A 392 -22.13 4.90 17.73
C SER A 392 -21.71 4.69 16.29
N SER A 393 -21.85 5.73 15.46
CA SER A 393 -21.56 5.64 14.01
C SER A 393 -22.36 4.53 13.30
N ASN A 394 -23.65 4.41 13.63
CA ASN A 394 -24.61 3.38 13.21
C ASN A 394 -24.46 1.99 13.86
N LEU A 395 -23.45 1.76 14.69
CA LEU A 395 -23.36 0.54 15.50
C LEU A 395 -24.24 0.68 16.75
N THR A 396 -25.18 -0.24 16.94
CA THR A 396 -25.92 -0.36 18.21
C THR A 396 -24.97 -0.85 19.30
N GLN A 397 -24.84 -0.07 20.38
CA GLN A 397 -23.97 -0.41 21.50
C GLN A 397 -24.62 -0.21 22.86
N MET A 398 -24.15 -0.98 23.83
CA MET A 398 -24.39 -0.77 25.25
C MET A 398 -23.16 -0.11 25.89
N ASN A 399 -23.28 1.15 26.26
CA ASN A 399 -22.24 1.93 26.91
C ASN A 399 -22.29 1.74 28.42
N VAL A 400 -21.22 1.18 28.99
CA VAL A 400 -21.13 0.86 30.42
C VAL A 400 -20.24 1.85 31.21
N THR A 401 -19.94 3.01 30.62
CA THR A 401 -19.02 3.99 31.23
C THR A 401 -19.72 5.01 32.14
N GLY A 402 -21.06 5.07 32.10
CA GLY A 402 -21.88 5.99 32.89
C GLY A 402 -22.26 5.46 34.28
N GLY A 403 -22.71 6.36 35.18
CA GLY A 403 -23.20 5.97 36.50
C GLY A 403 -24.43 5.06 36.44
N GLY A 404 -24.46 4.01 37.26
CA GLY A 404 -25.51 2.97 37.24
C GLY A 404 -25.25 1.81 36.28
N SER A 405 -24.17 1.88 35.49
CA SER A 405 -23.75 0.76 34.63
C SER A 405 -23.06 -0.34 35.43
N SER A 406 -23.17 -1.58 34.98
CA SER A 406 -22.49 -2.71 35.61
C SER A 406 -22.14 -3.79 34.58
N VAL A 407 -21.04 -4.50 34.84
CA VAL A 407 -20.67 -5.72 34.12
C VAL A 407 -20.35 -6.77 35.18
N SER A 408 -20.92 -7.96 35.06
CA SER A 408 -20.58 -9.08 35.95
C SER A 408 -20.55 -10.40 35.19
N ILE A 409 -19.63 -11.28 35.57
CA ILE A 409 -19.53 -12.63 35.00
C ILE A 409 -20.46 -13.55 35.79
N VAL A 410 -21.51 -14.05 35.13
CA VAL A 410 -22.50 -14.97 35.69
C VAL A 410 -21.94 -16.40 35.72
N SER A 411 -21.26 -16.81 34.65
CA SER A 411 -20.58 -18.11 34.56
C SER A 411 -19.50 -18.08 33.49
N THR A 412 -18.54 -19.01 33.54
CA THR A 412 -17.41 -19.06 32.60
C THR A 412 -17.40 -20.35 31.79
N SER A 413 -16.68 -20.33 30.66
CA SER A 413 -16.48 -21.52 29.80
C SER A 413 -17.78 -22.16 29.28
N ASN A 414 -18.76 -21.33 28.94
CA ASN A 414 -19.99 -21.78 28.29
C ASN A 414 -19.72 -22.16 26.82
N THR A 415 -20.68 -22.89 26.24
CA THR A 415 -20.66 -23.15 24.79
C THR A 415 -21.01 -21.86 24.07
N LEU A 416 -20.25 -21.52 23.02
CA LEU A 416 -20.58 -20.36 22.19
C LEU A 416 -21.92 -20.56 21.46
N PRO A 417 -22.70 -19.49 21.24
CA PRO A 417 -23.82 -19.51 20.33
C PRO A 417 -23.42 -20.03 18.95
N THR A 418 -24.36 -20.67 18.25
CA THR A 418 -24.12 -21.18 16.91
C THR A 418 -23.82 -20.01 15.97
N ALA A 419 -22.64 -20.01 15.33
CA ALA A 419 -22.26 -18.98 14.37
C ALA A 419 -23.27 -18.91 13.22
N ALA A 420 -23.77 -17.70 12.94
CA ALA A 420 -24.73 -17.49 11.87
C ALA A 420 -24.05 -17.56 10.49
N ASN A 421 -24.69 -18.20 9.52
CA ASN A 421 -24.12 -18.31 8.18
C ASN A 421 -24.31 -17.01 7.40
N LEU A 422 -23.21 -16.32 7.12
CA LEU A 422 -23.18 -15.15 6.25
C LEU A 422 -22.86 -15.59 4.82
N ALA A 423 -23.71 -15.20 3.87
CA ALA A 423 -23.46 -15.41 2.45
C ALA A 423 -22.74 -14.20 1.86
N LEU A 424 -21.74 -14.46 1.01
CA LEU A 424 -21.12 -13.46 0.15
C LEU A 424 -21.24 -13.96 -1.31
N PRO A 425 -21.74 -13.15 -2.26
CA PRO A 425 -22.25 -11.79 -2.08
C PRO A 425 -23.51 -11.69 -1.23
N VAL A 426 -23.70 -10.55 -0.58
CA VAL A 426 -24.98 -10.13 -0.02
C VAL A 426 -25.92 -9.66 -1.14
N ALA A 427 -27.24 -9.67 -0.94
CA ALA A 427 -28.17 -9.17 -1.95
C ALA A 427 -28.28 -7.64 -1.90
N ASN A 428 -28.15 -7.05 -0.71
CA ASN A 428 -28.08 -5.62 -0.43
C ASN A 428 -27.14 -5.37 0.75
N ASP A 429 -26.61 -4.15 0.87
CA ASP A 429 -25.74 -3.76 1.98
C ASP A 429 -26.45 -3.88 3.35
N ALA A 430 -27.74 -3.53 3.40
CA ALA A 430 -28.57 -3.68 4.60
C ALA A 430 -28.80 -5.14 5.04
N ASP A 431 -28.36 -6.14 4.26
CA ASP A 431 -28.46 -7.54 4.66
C ASP A 431 -27.39 -7.93 5.72
N TYR A 432 -26.42 -7.05 6.00
CA TYR A 432 -25.49 -7.21 7.13
C TYR A 432 -26.12 -6.84 8.48
N GLU A 433 -27.11 -5.96 8.49
CA GLU A 433 -27.75 -5.44 9.70
C GLU A 433 -28.25 -6.54 10.67
N PRO A 434 -28.94 -7.60 10.21
CA PRO A 434 -29.40 -8.67 11.11
C PRO A 434 -28.26 -9.49 11.74
N PHE A 435 -27.01 -9.25 11.34
CA PHE A 435 -25.83 -9.89 11.91
C PHE A 435 -24.99 -8.96 12.79
N GLU A 436 -25.38 -7.69 12.96
CA GLU A 436 -24.62 -6.70 13.72
C GLU A 436 -24.35 -7.18 15.15
N GLY A 437 -23.09 -7.33 15.53
CA GLY A 437 -22.64 -7.82 16.83
C GLY A 437 -22.70 -9.35 17.00
N MET A 438 -23.15 -10.11 16.01
CA MET A 438 -23.23 -11.57 16.08
C MET A 438 -21.96 -12.27 15.60
N LEU A 439 -21.66 -13.42 16.20
CA LEU A 439 -20.73 -14.39 15.66
C LEU A 439 -21.27 -14.98 14.35
N THR A 440 -20.50 -14.82 13.27
CA THR A 440 -20.86 -15.27 11.92
C THR A 440 -19.76 -16.13 11.31
N THR A 441 -20.11 -16.88 10.27
CA THR A 441 -19.16 -17.66 9.48
C THR A 441 -19.53 -17.62 7.98
N ILE A 442 -18.51 -17.49 7.13
CA ILE A 442 -18.63 -17.64 5.68
C ILE A 442 -18.09 -19.03 5.30
N THR A 443 -19.00 -19.89 4.85
CA THR A 443 -18.69 -21.31 4.56
C THR A 443 -18.08 -21.53 3.18
N SER A 444 -18.37 -20.65 2.22
CA SER A 444 -17.77 -20.66 0.89
C SER A 444 -16.36 -20.04 0.94
N PRO A 445 -15.39 -20.53 0.16
CA PRO A 445 -14.11 -19.85 0.01
C PRO A 445 -14.30 -18.43 -0.54
N VAL A 446 -13.63 -17.47 0.07
CA VAL A 446 -13.50 -16.08 -0.40
C VAL A 446 -12.03 -15.81 -0.72
N PHE A 447 -11.71 -14.74 -1.44
CA PHE A 447 -10.35 -14.48 -1.94
C PHE A 447 -9.88 -13.11 -1.51
N VAL A 448 -8.64 -13.01 -1.01
CA VAL A 448 -8.06 -11.71 -0.65
C VAL A 448 -7.92 -10.87 -1.92
N THR A 449 -8.55 -9.70 -1.97
CA THR A 449 -8.53 -8.81 -3.13
C THR A 449 -7.80 -7.49 -2.88
N GLU A 450 -7.68 -7.07 -1.61
CA GLU A 450 -6.95 -5.86 -1.23
C GLU A 450 -6.16 -6.12 0.07
N THR A 451 -4.92 -5.62 0.10
CA THR A 451 -3.98 -5.74 1.21
C THR A 451 -3.40 -4.40 1.65
N PHE A 452 -3.83 -3.28 1.07
CA PHE A 452 -3.35 -1.92 1.40
C PHE A 452 -3.51 -1.58 2.88
N GLY A 453 -4.60 -2.03 3.52
CA GLY A 453 -4.88 -1.81 4.93
C GLY A 453 -4.02 -2.63 5.91
N VAL A 454 -3.34 -3.68 5.45
CA VAL A 454 -2.69 -4.68 6.34
C VAL A 454 -1.63 -4.04 7.23
N GLY A 455 -0.76 -3.20 6.65
CA GLY A 455 0.31 -2.54 7.41
C GLY A 455 -0.19 -1.43 8.33
N ARG A 456 -1.22 -0.71 7.90
CA ARG A 456 -1.69 0.49 8.58
C ARG A 456 -2.75 0.19 9.63
N TYR A 457 -3.71 -0.67 9.33
CA TYR A 457 -4.89 -0.90 10.17
C TYR A 457 -5.08 -2.38 10.54
N GLY A 458 -4.23 -3.30 10.06
CA GLY A 458 -4.43 -4.73 10.28
C GLY A 458 -5.58 -5.33 9.46
N GLU A 459 -6.19 -4.56 8.55
CA GLU A 459 -7.35 -4.96 7.77
C GLU A 459 -6.98 -5.37 6.32
N PHE A 460 -7.77 -6.27 5.74
CA PHE A 460 -7.71 -6.65 4.33
C PHE A 460 -9.12 -6.85 3.77
N VAL A 461 -9.28 -6.87 2.45
CA VAL A 461 -10.60 -7.09 1.83
C VAL A 461 -10.64 -8.44 1.16
N VAL A 462 -11.72 -9.18 1.37
CA VAL A 462 -12.02 -10.43 0.66
C VAL A 462 -13.16 -10.24 -0.34
N SER A 463 -13.18 -11.04 -1.39
CA SER A 463 -14.25 -11.08 -2.38
C SER A 463 -14.74 -12.50 -2.66
N GLU A 464 -16.01 -12.61 -3.06
CA GLU A 464 -16.57 -13.88 -3.55
C GLU A 464 -15.94 -14.30 -4.89
N GLY A 465 -15.69 -15.61 -5.05
CA GLY A 465 -15.34 -16.26 -6.31
C GLY A 465 -13.88 -16.14 -6.73
N GLU A 466 -13.32 -14.93 -6.75
CA GLU A 466 -11.91 -14.59 -7.05
C GLU A 466 -11.71 -13.09 -6.71
N ARG A 467 -10.47 -12.59 -6.81
CA ARG A 467 -10.16 -11.15 -6.81
C ARG A 467 -11.06 -10.34 -7.77
N LEU A 468 -11.36 -9.10 -7.38
CA LEU A 468 -12.15 -8.17 -8.17
C LEU A 468 -11.36 -7.62 -9.36
N VAL A 469 -12.02 -7.41 -10.49
CA VAL A 469 -11.37 -6.98 -11.74
C VAL A 469 -11.70 -5.53 -12.04
N GLN A 470 -10.74 -4.79 -12.59
CA GLN A 470 -10.97 -3.44 -13.11
C GLN A 470 -11.96 -3.49 -14.28
N TYR A 471 -12.96 -2.60 -14.28
CA TYR A 471 -14.02 -2.62 -15.30
C TYR A 471 -13.46 -2.62 -16.74
N THR A 472 -12.49 -1.74 -17.01
CA THR A 472 -11.87 -1.57 -18.34
C THR A 472 -10.75 -2.55 -18.66
N GLU A 473 -10.51 -3.55 -17.80
CA GLU A 473 -9.73 -4.74 -18.19
C GLU A 473 -10.58 -5.68 -19.07
N CYS A 474 -11.89 -5.72 -18.79
CA CYS A 474 -12.84 -6.64 -19.42
C CYS A 474 -13.79 -5.98 -20.42
N ASN A 475 -14.06 -4.68 -20.27
CA ASN A 475 -15.11 -3.98 -20.99
C ASN A 475 -14.59 -2.67 -21.58
N GLU A 476 -15.13 -2.26 -22.72
CA GLU A 476 -14.90 -0.89 -23.21
C GLU A 476 -15.40 0.14 -22.18
N PRO A 477 -14.79 1.34 -22.11
CA PRO A 477 -15.25 2.41 -21.23
C PRO A 477 -16.74 2.74 -21.45
N ASP A 478 -17.55 2.61 -20.40
CA ASP A 478 -18.98 2.92 -20.41
C ASP A 478 -19.43 3.38 -19.01
N PRO A 479 -19.80 4.66 -18.83
CA PRO A 479 -20.19 5.19 -17.52
C PRO A 479 -21.39 4.45 -16.90
N ALA A 480 -22.34 4.01 -17.71
CA ALA A 480 -23.52 3.30 -17.20
C ALA A 480 -23.17 1.86 -16.79
N GLY A 481 -22.38 1.18 -17.63
CA GLY A 481 -21.82 -0.14 -17.33
C GLY A 481 -20.93 -0.15 -16.09
N LEU A 482 -20.03 0.82 -15.95
CA LEU A 482 -19.16 1.00 -14.78
C LEU A 482 -19.98 1.20 -13.50
N ALA A 483 -20.98 2.08 -13.51
CA ALA A 483 -21.81 2.31 -12.33
C ALA A 483 -22.56 1.05 -11.88
N ALA A 484 -23.09 0.28 -12.84
CA ALA A 484 -23.74 -1.00 -12.55
C ALA A 484 -22.75 -2.06 -12.05
N TYR A 485 -21.53 -2.08 -12.62
CA TYR A 485 -20.46 -2.99 -12.22
C TYR A 485 -20.01 -2.70 -10.79
N ASN A 486 -19.72 -1.45 -10.44
CA ASN A 486 -19.28 -1.06 -9.10
C ASN A 486 -20.33 -1.39 -8.02
N ALA A 487 -21.62 -1.19 -8.33
CA ALA A 487 -22.71 -1.58 -7.44
C ALA A 487 -22.81 -3.10 -7.23
N GLN A 488 -22.38 -3.91 -8.19
CA GLN A 488 -22.29 -5.37 -8.02
C GLN A 488 -21.04 -5.75 -7.22
N GLN A 489 -19.89 -5.12 -7.48
CA GLN A 489 -18.65 -5.42 -6.77
C GLN A 489 -18.73 -5.07 -5.28
N SER A 490 -19.44 -4.00 -4.90
CA SER A 490 -19.62 -3.64 -3.50
C SER A 490 -20.34 -4.72 -2.69
N LEU A 491 -21.26 -5.47 -3.31
CA LEU A 491 -22.00 -6.56 -2.65
C LEU A 491 -21.18 -7.85 -2.55
N ARG A 492 -20.10 -7.97 -3.32
CA ARG A 492 -19.24 -9.16 -3.41
C ARG A 492 -18.05 -9.11 -2.47
N LYS A 493 -17.84 -8.01 -1.75
CA LYS A 493 -16.65 -7.80 -0.91
C LYS A 493 -17.00 -7.53 0.55
N LEU A 494 -16.07 -7.88 1.42
CA LEU A 494 -16.16 -7.65 2.87
C LEU A 494 -14.77 -7.30 3.40
N THR A 495 -14.68 -6.27 4.23
CA THR A 495 -13.45 -5.98 4.98
C THR A 495 -13.32 -6.95 6.15
N VAL A 496 -12.13 -7.52 6.30
CA VAL A 496 -11.73 -8.39 7.40
C VAL A 496 -10.72 -7.63 8.24
N ASP A 497 -11.03 -7.48 9.52
CA ASP A 497 -10.32 -6.63 10.48
C ASP A 497 -9.75 -7.51 11.60
N ASP A 498 -8.66 -7.07 12.22
CA ASP A 498 -7.96 -7.78 13.28
C ASP A 498 -8.46 -7.46 14.69
N GLY A 499 -9.39 -6.51 14.81
CA GLY A 499 -9.99 -6.11 16.08
C GLY A 499 -9.06 -5.28 16.96
N ARG A 500 -8.10 -4.55 16.39
CA ARG A 500 -7.19 -3.67 17.14
C ARG A 500 -7.29 -2.24 16.62
N SER A 501 -7.50 -1.30 17.54
CA SER A 501 -7.52 0.12 17.18
C SER A 501 -6.11 0.69 16.97
N GLY A 502 -5.96 1.76 16.18
CA GLY A 502 -4.69 2.47 15.97
C GLY A 502 -4.13 2.34 14.55
N GLU A 503 -3.06 3.07 14.26
CA GLU A 503 -2.37 3.01 12.98
C GLU A 503 -0.94 2.47 13.13
N ASN A 504 -0.49 1.70 12.15
CA ASN A 504 0.87 1.16 12.03
C ASN A 504 1.29 0.32 13.26
N VAL A 505 0.36 -0.50 13.77
CA VAL A 505 0.57 -1.35 14.95
C VAL A 505 1.48 -2.52 14.61
N TYR A 506 2.62 -2.61 15.28
CA TYR A 506 3.58 -3.71 15.14
C TYR A 506 3.68 -4.57 16.42
N PRO A 507 3.72 -5.91 16.33
CA PRO A 507 3.63 -6.71 15.12
C PRO A 507 2.24 -6.69 14.46
N ILE A 508 2.21 -6.87 13.13
CA ILE A 508 0.97 -7.07 12.37
C ILE A 508 0.49 -8.50 12.64
N VAL A 509 -0.65 -8.63 13.33
CA VAL A 509 -1.29 -9.89 13.68
C VAL A 509 -2.68 -9.86 13.07
N LEU A 510 -3.00 -10.81 12.21
CA LEU A 510 -4.32 -10.94 11.59
C LEU A 510 -5.32 -11.53 12.58
N GLY A 511 -6.62 -11.44 12.29
CA GLY A 511 -7.70 -11.94 13.18
C GLY A 511 -7.60 -13.43 13.56
N ASN A 512 -6.93 -14.28 12.76
CA ASN A 512 -6.66 -15.69 13.11
C ASN A 512 -5.38 -15.90 13.95
N GLY A 513 -4.75 -14.83 14.42
CA GLY A 513 -3.50 -14.84 15.17
C GLY A 513 -2.23 -15.02 14.34
N GLN A 514 -2.32 -15.14 13.01
CA GLN A 514 -1.12 -15.23 12.17
C GLN A 514 -0.41 -13.88 12.07
N GLN A 515 0.91 -13.90 12.25
CA GLN A 515 1.73 -12.69 12.10
C GLN A 515 2.17 -12.50 10.65
N VAL A 516 1.96 -11.30 10.10
CA VAL A 516 2.54 -10.89 8.83
C VAL A 516 3.99 -10.47 9.05
N THR A 517 4.90 -11.08 8.28
CA THR A 517 6.34 -10.81 8.33
C THR A 517 6.92 -10.79 6.93
N ALA A 518 8.18 -10.37 6.80
CA ALA A 518 8.89 -10.38 5.52
C ALA A 518 8.88 -11.75 4.81
N THR A 519 8.83 -12.87 5.54
CA THR A 519 8.81 -14.25 4.99
C THR A 519 7.44 -14.93 5.08
N ASN A 520 6.48 -14.36 5.79
CA ASN A 520 5.12 -14.85 5.92
C ASN A 520 4.13 -13.72 5.57
N SER A 521 3.79 -13.60 4.29
CA SER A 521 2.97 -12.53 3.75
C SER A 521 1.53 -12.97 3.55
N LEU A 522 0.58 -12.04 3.75
CA LEU A 522 -0.80 -12.20 3.29
C LEU A 522 -0.90 -11.72 1.85
N ARG A 523 -0.89 -12.66 0.89
CA ARG A 523 -0.92 -12.32 -0.54
C ARG A 523 -2.34 -12.24 -1.08
N SER A 524 -2.65 -11.16 -1.80
CA SER A 524 -3.90 -11.07 -2.57
C SER A 524 -4.00 -12.20 -3.59
N GLY A 525 -5.19 -12.78 -3.79
CA GLY A 525 -5.42 -13.98 -4.60
C GLY A 525 -5.34 -15.28 -3.78
N SER A 526 -4.88 -15.23 -2.52
CA SER A 526 -5.01 -16.36 -1.61
C SER A 526 -6.48 -16.59 -1.25
N SER A 527 -6.92 -17.84 -1.23
CA SER A 527 -8.24 -18.19 -0.71
C SER A 527 -8.27 -18.09 0.82
N ILE A 528 -9.42 -17.77 1.39
CA ILE A 528 -9.72 -17.77 2.82
C ILE A 528 -10.88 -18.73 3.03
N THR A 529 -10.72 -19.70 3.93
CA THR A 529 -11.74 -20.71 4.26
C THR A 529 -12.04 -20.73 5.75
N GLY A 530 -13.30 -21.01 6.09
CA GLY A 530 -13.76 -21.02 7.48
C GLY A 530 -13.71 -19.64 8.14
N LEU A 531 -13.86 -18.57 7.36
CA LEU A 531 -13.80 -17.20 7.86
C LEU A 531 -14.91 -16.97 8.88
N THR A 532 -14.51 -16.80 10.13
CA THR A 532 -15.38 -16.68 11.29
C THR A 532 -15.01 -15.44 12.07
N GLY A 533 -16.02 -14.70 12.51
CA GLY A 533 -15.83 -13.43 13.20
C GLY A 533 -17.13 -12.72 13.48
N ILE A 534 -17.04 -11.53 14.04
CA ILE A 534 -18.20 -10.72 14.42
C ILE A 534 -18.43 -9.65 13.35
N ILE A 535 -19.67 -9.49 12.88
CA ILE A 535 -20.02 -8.38 11.98
C ILE A 535 -20.26 -7.12 12.80
N ASP A 536 -19.63 -6.01 12.44
CA ASP A 536 -19.94 -4.70 13.00
C ASP A 536 -19.85 -3.60 11.93
N GLU A 537 -20.47 -2.45 12.20
CA GLU A 537 -20.31 -1.26 11.38
C GLU A 537 -19.29 -0.32 12.02
N ARG A 538 -18.19 -0.04 11.32
CA ARG A 538 -17.21 0.97 11.72
C ARG A 538 -16.70 1.71 10.51
N PHE A 539 -16.44 3.00 10.70
CA PHE A 539 -16.01 3.90 9.62
C PHE A 539 -17.01 3.92 8.44
N SER A 540 -18.31 3.81 8.76
CA SER A 540 -19.42 3.84 7.80
C SER A 540 -19.40 2.71 6.77
N ALA A 541 -18.94 1.53 7.19
CA ALA A 541 -18.99 0.30 6.40
C ALA A 541 -19.02 -0.93 7.34
N TYR A 542 -19.80 -1.95 6.95
CA TYR A 542 -19.75 -3.25 7.61
C TYR A 542 -18.41 -3.95 7.38
N ARG A 543 -17.93 -4.61 8.42
CA ARG A 543 -16.70 -5.39 8.42
C ARG A 543 -16.85 -6.61 9.33
N MET A 544 -15.92 -7.55 9.19
CA MET A 544 -15.82 -8.68 10.08
C MET A 544 -14.59 -8.54 10.98
N GLN A 545 -14.81 -8.44 12.29
CA GLN A 545 -13.79 -8.63 13.32
C GLN A 545 -13.46 -10.12 13.37
N ALA A 546 -12.47 -10.55 12.59
CA ALA A 546 -12.19 -11.97 12.41
C ALA A 546 -11.53 -12.57 13.65
N THR A 547 -11.94 -13.80 13.98
CA THR A 547 -11.38 -14.57 15.10
C THR A 547 -10.76 -15.88 14.66
N ASP A 548 -11.17 -16.42 13.51
CA ASP A 548 -10.56 -17.61 12.92
C ASP A 548 -10.74 -17.64 11.40
N PHE A 549 -9.72 -18.15 10.70
CA PHE A 549 -9.75 -18.49 9.28
C PHE A 549 -8.46 -19.20 8.86
N THR A 550 -8.53 -19.94 7.75
CA THR A 550 -7.36 -20.53 7.09
C THR A 550 -7.05 -19.84 5.78
N VAL A 551 -5.80 -19.40 5.61
CA VAL A 551 -5.26 -18.88 4.35
C VAL A 551 -4.78 -20.03 3.47
N GLY A 552 -5.27 -20.08 2.23
CA GLY A 552 -4.88 -21.03 1.20
C GLY A 552 -3.49 -20.73 0.62
N ALA A 553 -2.93 -21.72 -0.08
CA ALA A 553 -1.56 -21.67 -0.61
C ALA A 553 -1.52 -21.51 -2.14
N GLU A 554 -2.65 -21.20 -2.78
CA GLU A 554 -2.79 -21.18 -4.23
C GLU A 554 -1.96 -20.07 -4.89
N ASN A 555 -1.79 -18.93 -4.22
CA ASN A 555 -0.93 -17.83 -4.66
C ASN A 555 0.36 -17.75 -3.85
N ALA A 556 1.06 -18.88 -3.69
CA ALA A 556 2.38 -18.90 -3.07
C ALA A 556 3.37 -17.98 -3.80
N ARG A 557 4.33 -17.43 -3.05
CA ARG A 557 5.41 -16.61 -3.60
C ARG A 557 6.20 -17.37 -4.69
N PRO A 558 6.34 -16.80 -5.90
CA PRO A 558 7.20 -17.39 -6.94
C PRO A 558 8.65 -17.43 -6.47
N THR A 559 9.25 -18.61 -6.41
CA THR A 559 10.66 -18.77 -5.97
C THR A 559 11.69 -18.55 -7.08
N SER A 560 11.23 -18.34 -8.31
CA SER A 560 12.08 -18.05 -9.46
C SER A 560 11.33 -17.22 -10.51
N ALA A 561 12.08 -16.61 -11.42
CA ALA A 561 11.51 -15.98 -12.61
C ALA A 561 10.77 -17.01 -13.52
N PRO A 562 9.77 -16.57 -14.31
CA PRO A 562 9.06 -17.45 -15.23
C PRO A 562 9.97 -17.92 -16.37
N ALA A 563 10.02 -19.24 -16.60
CA ALA A 563 10.73 -19.82 -17.75
C ALA A 563 9.78 -19.92 -18.96
N LEU A 564 9.80 -18.91 -19.83
CA LEU A 564 8.85 -18.79 -20.95
C LEU A 564 9.35 -19.41 -22.27
N GLY A 565 10.55 -19.97 -22.27
CA GLY A 565 11.20 -20.44 -23.49
C GLY A 565 11.76 -19.28 -24.33
N GLY A 566 12.04 -19.55 -25.60
CA GLY A 566 12.71 -18.60 -26.48
C GLY A 566 14.23 -18.66 -26.34
N ASP A 567 14.91 -17.97 -27.25
CA ASP A 567 16.36 -17.83 -27.25
C ASP A 567 16.81 -16.46 -26.68
N ILE A 568 15.88 -15.50 -26.59
CA ILE A 568 16.10 -14.17 -25.99
C ILE A 568 14.95 -13.86 -25.02
N THR A 569 15.23 -13.22 -23.90
CA THR A 569 14.22 -12.72 -22.95
C THR A 569 14.20 -11.19 -22.91
N VAL A 570 13.01 -10.60 -23.03
CA VAL A 570 12.77 -9.16 -22.89
C VAL A 570 11.84 -8.91 -21.70
N VAL A 571 12.17 -7.93 -20.86
CA VAL A 571 11.37 -7.58 -19.67
C VAL A 571 10.98 -6.11 -19.68
N GLY A 572 9.71 -5.81 -19.35
CA GLY A 572 9.25 -4.47 -18.98
C GLY A 572 9.12 -4.37 -17.46
N MET A 573 9.75 -3.37 -16.84
CA MET A 573 9.87 -3.31 -15.39
C MET A 573 9.75 -1.86 -14.89
N ASN A 574 8.71 -1.61 -14.10
CA ASN A 574 8.60 -0.41 -13.28
C ASN A 574 9.36 -0.63 -11.96
N VAL A 575 10.31 0.25 -11.65
CA VAL A 575 11.18 0.15 -10.45
C VAL A 575 10.81 1.11 -9.31
N LEU A 576 9.60 1.68 -9.34
CA LEU A 576 8.98 2.48 -8.26
C LEU A 576 9.86 3.65 -7.77
N ASN A 577 10.01 4.67 -8.61
CA ASN A 577 10.86 5.85 -8.39
C ASN A 577 12.27 5.48 -7.89
N TYR A 578 13.08 4.80 -8.71
CA TYR A 578 14.49 4.58 -8.40
C TYR A 578 15.31 5.87 -8.54
N PHE A 579 15.48 6.57 -7.42
CA PHE A 579 16.12 7.87 -7.32
C PHE A 579 17.36 7.80 -6.45
N THR A 580 18.48 8.19 -7.03
CA THR A 580 19.74 8.44 -6.31
C THR A 580 19.72 9.78 -5.58
N THR A 581 18.87 10.71 -6.01
CA THR A 581 18.56 11.94 -5.25
C THR A 581 17.53 11.64 -4.16
N LEU A 582 18.01 11.51 -2.93
CA LEU A 582 17.20 11.21 -1.74
C LEU A 582 16.25 12.37 -1.37
N ASN A 583 15.16 12.02 -0.68
CA ASN A 583 14.14 12.98 -0.19
C ASN A 583 13.53 13.82 -1.33
N SER A 584 13.29 13.16 -2.46
CA SER A 584 12.58 13.71 -3.61
C SER A 584 11.36 12.85 -3.93
N ARG A 585 11.45 11.96 -4.93
CA ARG A 585 10.35 11.11 -5.40
C ARG A 585 10.44 9.65 -4.94
N GLY A 586 11.67 9.14 -4.78
CA GLY A 586 11.95 7.79 -4.28
C GLY A 586 12.30 7.78 -2.79
N ALA A 587 13.29 6.99 -2.41
CA ALA A 587 13.76 6.88 -1.02
C ALA A 587 14.03 8.23 -0.33
N ASN A 588 13.57 8.37 0.92
CA ASN A 588 13.75 9.58 1.72
C ASN A 588 15.17 9.69 2.29
N ASN A 589 15.83 8.55 2.49
CA ASN A 589 17.15 8.47 3.11
C ASN A 589 17.96 7.29 2.54
N GLN A 590 19.24 7.25 2.87
CA GLN A 590 20.15 6.23 2.33
C GLN A 590 19.74 4.81 2.70
N ALA A 591 19.20 4.59 3.91
CA ALA A 591 18.81 3.25 4.33
C ALA A 591 17.61 2.72 3.53
N GLU A 592 16.65 3.57 3.20
CA GLU A 592 15.55 3.23 2.27
C GLU A 592 16.06 2.98 0.86
N PHE A 593 17.00 3.81 0.36
CA PHE A 593 17.61 3.60 -0.95
C PHE A 593 18.34 2.26 -1.03
N ASP A 594 19.16 1.93 -0.03
CA ASP A 594 19.88 0.66 0.03
C ASP A 594 18.90 -0.53 0.01
N ARG A 595 17.77 -0.42 0.73
CA ARG A 595 16.71 -1.44 0.74
C ARG A 595 16.02 -1.59 -0.61
N GLN A 596 15.71 -0.47 -1.26
CA GLN A 596 15.10 -0.43 -2.58
C GLN A 596 16.03 -1.03 -3.63
N GLU A 597 17.29 -0.57 -3.68
CA GLU A 597 18.32 -1.04 -4.62
C GLU A 597 18.56 -2.53 -4.48
N ILE A 598 18.68 -3.06 -3.25
CA ILE A 598 18.85 -4.50 -3.01
C ILE A 598 17.70 -5.30 -3.65
N LYS A 599 16.44 -4.88 -3.46
CA LYS A 599 15.30 -5.65 -3.99
C LYS A 599 15.23 -5.59 -5.52
N ILE A 600 15.45 -4.41 -6.11
CA ILE A 600 15.48 -4.22 -7.57
C ILE A 600 16.62 -5.03 -8.20
N VAL A 601 17.82 -4.96 -7.64
CA VAL A 601 19.00 -5.68 -8.14
C VAL A 601 18.79 -7.19 -8.06
N LYS A 602 18.24 -7.69 -6.95
CA LYS A 602 17.89 -9.12 -6.83
C LYS A 602 16.84 -9.55 -7.85
N ALA A 603 15.85 -8.72 -8.13
CA ALA A 603 14.86 -9.01 -9.17
C ALA A 603 15.50 -9.07 -10.56
N ILE A 604 16.36 -8.11 -10.92
CA ILE A 604 17.06 -8.10 -12.22
C ILE A 604 18.01 -9.30 -12.36
N CYS A 605 18.74 -9.65 -11.30
CA CYS A 605 19.61 -10.82 -11.28
C CYS A 605 18.84 -12.15 -11.40
N GLU A 606 17.64 -12.26 -10.80
CA GLU A 606 16.79 -13.45 -10.93
C GLU A 606 16.13 -13.55 -12.31
N LEU A 607 15.67 -12.41 -12.87
CA LEU A 607 15.09 -12.36 -14.21
C LEU A 607 16.11 -12.71 -15.30
N ASP A 608 17.36 -12.28 -15.12
CA ASP A 608 18.49 -12.52 -16.02
C ASP A 608 18.14 -12.27 -17.50
N ALA A 609 17.35 -11.23 -17.78
CA ALA A 609 16.86 -10.93 -19.12
C ALA A 609 17.95 -10.34 -20.03
N ASP A 610 17.83 -10.55 -21.33
CA ASP A 610 18.82 -10.05 -22.29
C ASP A 610 18.63 -8.57 -22.61
N ILE A 611 17.37 -8.10 -22.58
CA ILE A 611 16.97 -6.70 -22.73
C ILE A 611 15.93 -6.37 -21.66
N ILE A 612 16.09 -5.24 -20.97
CA ILE A 612 15.15 -4.76 -19.96
C ILE A 612 14.77 -3.30 -20.27
N GLY A 613 13.47 -3.07 -20.47
CA GLY A 613 12.86 -1.76 -20.50
C GLY A 613 12.47 -1.32 -19.10
N LEU A 614 13.14 -0.29 -18.59
CA LEU A 614 12.93 0.26 -17.26
C LEU A 614 12.07 1.53 -17.35
N VAL A 615 11.12 1.65 -16.44
CA VAL A 615 10.40 2.91 -16.18
C VAL A 615 10.59 3.30 -14.72
N GLU A 616 10.31 4.57 -14.38
CA GLU A 616 10.51 5.10 -13.03
C GLU A 616 12.00 5.24 -12.61
N ILE A 617 12.88 5.51 -13.58
CA ILE A 617 14.30 5.84 -13.34
C ILE A 617 14.46 7.36 -13.24
N GLU A 618 15.25 7.84 -12.28
CA GLU A 618 15.58 9.26 -12.20
C GLU A 618 16.28 9.80 -13.46
N ASN A 619 15.83 10.95 -13.96
CA ASN A 619 16.39 11.66 -15.11
C ASN A 619 17.52 12.61 -14.69
N ASN A 620 18.65 12.06 -14.25
CA ASN A 620 19.83 12.83 -13.82
C ASN A 620 21.09 12.59 -14.69
N GLY A 621 20.88 12.04 -15.90
CA GLY A 621 21.91 11.85 -16.92
C GLY A 621 22.61 10.48 -16.86
N TYR A 622 23.53 10.27 -17.81
CA TYR A 622 24.20 8.98 -18.07
C TYR A 622 25.65 8.93 -17.55
N GLY A 623 26.04 9.85 -16.66
CA GLY A 623 27.38 9.89 -16.09
C GLY A 623 27.58 8.85 -14.98
N ALA A 624 28.80 8.78 -14.45
CA ALA A 624 29.16 7.84 -13.37
C ALA A 624 28.33 7.96 -12.08
N ASN A 625 27.63 9.09 -11.87
CA ASN A 625 26.76 9.33 -10.72
C ASN A 625 25.27 9.33 -11.11
N GLY A 626 24.93 8.97 -12.34
CA GLY A 626 23.54 8.90 -12.78
C GLY A 626 22.88 7.64 -12.27
N ALA A 627 21.57 7.71 -11.98
CA ALA A 627 20.84 6.60 -11.38
C ALA A 627 20.95 5.30 -12.20
N LEU A 628 20.88 5.41 -13.53
CA LEU A 628 21.00 4.26 -14.42
C LEU A 628 22.39 3.58 -14.34
N GLN A 629 23.47 4.36 -14.27
CA GLN A 629 24.81 3.79 -14.11
C GLN A 629 24.99 3.17 -12.73
N SER A 630 24.47 3.81 -11.67
CA SER A 630 24.51 3.25 -10.31
C SER A 630 23.81 1.89 -10.23
N LEU A 631 22.64 1.76 -10.86
CA LEU A 631 21.92 0.49 -10.94
C LEU A 631 22.74 -0.61 -11.66
N ILE A 632 23.36 -0.29 -12.79
CA ILE A 632 24.23 -1.25 -13.52
C ILE A 632 25.42 -1.68 -12.66
N ASP A 633 26.08 -0.75 -12.00
CA ASP A 633 27.21 -1.04 -11.13
C ASP A 633 26.80 -1.96 -9.96
N ALA A 634 25.60 -1.75 -9.40
CA ALA A 634 25.03 -2.59 -8.35
C ALA A 634 24.68 -4.01 -8.84
N ILE A 635 24.09 -4.15 -10.03
CA ILE A 635 23.83 -5.46 -10.65
C ILE A 635 25.13 -6.24 -10.88
N ALA A 636 26.13 -5.56 -11.45
CA ALA A 636 27.46 -6.13 -11.67
C ALA A 636 28.11 -6.59 -10.36
N ALA A 637 27.91 -5.84 -9.27
CA ALA A 637 28.44 -6.18 -7.95
C ALA A 637 27.72 -7.39 -7.31
N GLU A 638 26.40 -7.50 -7.47
CA GLU A 638 25.59 -8.57 -6.85
C GLU A 638 25.74 -9.91 -7.58
N CYS A 639 25.53 -9.95 -8.91
CA CYS A 639 25.48 -11.20 -9.67
C CYS A 639 26.54 -11.33 -10.78
N GLY A 640 27.40 -10.33 -10.96
CA GLY A 640 28.49 -10.35 -11.95
C GLY A 640 28.04 -10.08 -13.39
N THR A 641 26.73 -10.02 -13.65
CA THR A 641 26.17 -9.71 -14.98
C THR A 641 26.51 -8.27 -15.36
N GLN A 642 27.12 -8.11 -16.53
CA GLN A 642 27.45 -6.80 -17.08
C GLN A 642 26.34 -6.36 -18.02
N TYR A 643 25.56 -5.36 -17.62
CA TYR A 643 24.64 -4.67 -18.52
C TYR A 643 25.30 -3.43 -19.12
N SER A 644 24.87 -3.06 -20.32
CA SER A 644 25.05 -1.74 -20.92
C SER A 644 23.69 -1.04 -20.97
N PHE A 645 23.66 0.27 -21.23
CA PHE A 645 22.42 1.01 -21.46
C PHE A 645 22.42 1.74 -22.80
N VAL A 646 21.23 1.94 -23.35
CA VAL A 646 21.00 2.79 -24.51
C VAL A 646 21.00 4.25 -24.06
N THR A 647 21.78 5.10 -24.72
CA THR A 647 21.73 6.55 -24.48
C THR A 647 20.59 7.15 -25.30
N SER A 648 19.49 7.53 -24.64
CA SER A 648 18.37 8.17 -25.35
C SER A 648 18.80 9.52 -25.95
N PRO A 649 18.46 9.81 -27.23
CA PRO A 649 18.76 11.12 -27.83
C PRO A 649 17.95 12.26 -27.22
N ASN A 650 16.86 11.96 -26.50
CA ASN A 650 16.06 12.92 -25.76
C ASN A 650 15.31 12.22 -24.62
N THR A 651 15.60 12.59 -23.37
CA THR A 651 14.93 12.04 -22.18
C THR A 651 13.76 12.91 -21.71
N GLY A 652 13.51 14.06 -22.35
CA GLY A 652 12.52 15.03 -21.90
C GLY A 652 12.99 15.85 -20.70
N GLY A 653 12.04 16.51 -20.04
CA GLY A 653 12.28 17.38 -18.88
C GLY A 653 11.61 16.93 -17.58
N ASP A 654 10.96 15.76 -17.57
CA ASP A 654 10.40 15.15 -16.36
C ASP A 654 11.55 14.63 -15.47
N GLU A 655 11.35 14.60 -14.15
CA GLU A 655 12.31 14.03 -13.20
C GLU A 655 12.46 12.51 -13.36
N ILE A 656 11.48 11.87 -14.00
CA ILE A 656 11.46 10.45 -14.34
C ILE A 656 11.69 10.26 -15.84
N GLN A 657 12.58 9.33 -16.20
CA GLN A 657 12.79 8.86 -17.56
C GLN A 657 12.47 7.36 -17.71
N VAL A 658 12.27 6.95 -18.94
CA VAL A 658 12.35 5.54 -19.35
C VAL A 658 13.78 5.20 -19.78
N ALA A 659 14.19 3.95 -19.65
CA ALA A 659 15.52 3.50 -20.04
C ALA A 659 15.50 2.09 -20.63
N LEU A 660 16.55 1.76 -21.39
CA LEU A 660 16.82 0.42 -21.91
C LEU A 660 18.19 -0.03 -21.42
N ILE A 661 18.26 -1.19 -20.77
CA ILE A 661 19.50 -1.88 -20.48
C ILE A 661 19.54 -3.23 -21.20
N TYR A 662 20.74 -3.70 -21.55
CA TYR A 662 20.90 -4.94 -22.30
C TYR A 662 22.23 -5.63 -21.97
N LYS A 663 22.29 -6.95 -22.20
CA LYS A 663 23.52 -7.75 -22.07
C LYS A 663 24.36 -7.63 -23.35
N PRO A 664 25.50 -6.90 -23.33
CA PRO A 664 26.29 -6.61 -24.54
C PRO A 664 27.05 -7.82 -25.09
N ASN A 665 27.02 -8.97 -24.41
CA ASN A 665 27.53 -10.24 -24.90
C ASN A 665 26.46 -11.11 -25.57
N VAL A 666 25.18 -10.75 -25.46
CA VAL A 666 24.05 -11.46 -26.08
C VAL A 666 23.49 -10.67 -27.25
N VAL A 667 23.29 -9.36 -27.06
CA VAL A 667 22.77 -8.46 -28.10
C VAL A 667 23.65 -7.22 -28.24
N MET A 668 23.60 -6.59 -29.41
CA MET A 668 24.19 -5.28 -29.68
C MET A 668 23.14 -4.31 -30.23
N GLU A 669 23.37 -3.01 -30.05
CA GLU A 669 22.58 -1.98 -30.72
C GLU A 669 22.77 -2.06 -32.25
N SER A 670 21.67 -2.25 -32.98
CA SER A 670 21.57 -2.14 -34.44
C SER A 670 20.79 -0.87 -34.80
N GLY A 671 21.25 -0.13 -35.81
CA GLY A 671 20.70 1.20 -36.10
C GLY A 671 21.09 2.27 -35.07
N THR A 672 20.23 3.24 -34.82
CA THR A 672 20.47 4.36 -33.88
C THR A 672 19.28 4.53 -32.94
N ALA A 673 19.55 4.72 -31.64
CA ALA A 673 18.52 5.01 -30.65
C ALA A 673 17.67 6.21 -31.06
N ALA A 674 16.36 6.07 -30.94
CA ALA A 674 15.40 7.08 -31.32
C ALA A 674 14.48 7.42 -30.14
N ALA A 675 14.03 8.68 -30.07
CA ALA A 675 13.10 9.14 -29.04
C ALA A 675 12.03 10.04 -29.66
N LEU A 676 10.80 9.95 -29.18
CA LEU A 676 9.67 10.69 -29.75
C LEU A 676 9.19 11.81 -28.83
N SER A 677 9.47 13.05 -29.21
CA SER A 677 9.02 14.24 -28.46
C SER A 677 8.12 15.17 -29.28
N THR A 678 7.68 14.73 -30.47
CA THR A 678 6.81 15.50 -31.36
C THR A 678 5.57 14.69 -31.73
N PRO A 679 4.36 15.27 -31.71
CA PRO A 679 4.10 16.69 -31.42
C PRO A 679 4.22 17.02 -29.93
N ALA A 680 4.79 18.19 -29.61
CA ALA A 680 5.19 18.54 -28.24
C ALA A 680 4.03 18.62 -27.23
N ASN A 681 2.80 18.84 -27.69
CA ASN A 681 1.61 18.86 -26.83
C ASN A 681 1.19 17.46 -26.34
N VAL A 682 1.58 16.38 -27.03
CA VAL A 682 1.33 15.00 -26.60
C VAL A 682 2.37 14.58 -25.58
N PHE A 683 3.64 14.90 -25.85
CA PHE A 683 4.79 14.50 -25.04
C PHE A 683 5.19 15.51 -23.95
N SER A 684 4.38 16.55 -23.73
CA SER A 684 4.51 17.42 -22.54
C SER A 684 3.85 16.83 -21.29
N ARG A 685 3.02 15.78 -21.46
CA ARG A 685 2.28 15.09 -20.39
C ARG A 685 2.68 13.62 -20.23
N ASN A 686 3.27 13.04 -21.26
CA ASN A 686 3.77 11.67 -21.25
C ASN A 686 5.29 11.68 -21.16
N ARG A 687 5.90 10.63 -20.58
CA ARG A 687 7.36 10.51 -20.59
C ARG A 687 7.80 10.20 -22.02
N ILE A 688 8.95 10.75 -22.41
CA ILE A 688 9.47 10.59 -23.76
C ILE A 688 9.84 9.11 -23.96
N PRO A 689 9.23 8.38 -24.90
CA PRO A 689 9.59 6.99 -25.15
C PRO A 689 10.94 6.90 -25.86
N VAL A 690 11.62 5.77 -25.65
CA VAL A 690 12.88 5.43 -26.33
C VAL A 690 12.70 4.13 -27.12
N ALA A 691 13.15 4.12 -28.36
CA ALA A 691 13.18 2.94 -29.22
C ALA A 691 14.63 2.61 -29.63
N GLN A 692 14.98 1.34 -29.57
CA GLN A 692 16.27 0.82 -30.04
C GLN A 692 16.07 -0.54 -30.69
N THR A 693 16.69 -0.74 -31.85
CA THR A 693 16.78 -2.07 -32.47
C THR A 693 17.98 -2.81 -31.91
N PHE A 694 17.79 -4.05 -31.49
CA PHE A 694 18.85 -4.92 -31.00
C PHE A 694 19.04 -6.07 -31.97
N LYS A 695 20.31 -6.41 -32.25
CA LYS A 695 20.70 -7.59 -33.02
C LYS A 695 21.32 -8.61 -32.07
N VAL A 696 20.92 -9.87 -32.15
CA VAL A 696 21.53 -10.98 -31.40
C VAL A 696 22.92 -11.28 -31.96
N ILE A 697 23.92 -11.37 -31.08
CA ILE A 697 25.34 -11.56 -31.45
C ILE A 697 26.03 -12.72 -30.74
N ASP A 698 25.34 -13.41 -29.82
CA ASP A 698 25.92 -14.60 -29.19
C ASP A 698 25.99 -15.74 -30.21
N ALA A 699 27.20 -16.12 -30.60
CA ALA A 699 27.45 -17.21 -31.54
C ALA A 699 26.94 -18.58 -31.06
N GLY A 700 26.65 -18.74 -29.77
CA GLY A 700 26.00 -19.92 -29.20
C GLY A 700 24.47 -19.87 -29.22
N ASN A 701 23.88 -18.73 -29.55
CA ASN A 701 22.44 -18.49 -29.51
C ASN A 701 21.78 -18.85 -30.87
N PRO A 702 20.71 -19.67 -30.90
CA PRO A 702 20.04 -20.05 -32.15
C PRO A 702 19.39 -18.89 -32.92
N SER A 703 19.08 -17.79 -32.23
CA SER A 703 18.55 -16.56 -32.81
C SER A 703 19.66 -15.59 -33.27
N LEU A 704 20.91 -16.05 -33.42
CA LEU A 704 22.01 -15.24 -33.96
C LEU A 704 21.57 -14.49 -35.22
N ASP A 705 21.88 -13.20 -35.28
CA ASP A 705 21.50 -12.26 -36.33
C ASP A 705 20.02 -11.85 -36.39
N GLY A 706 19.14 -12.43 -35.56
CA GLY A 706 17.79 -11.93 -35.38
C GLY A 706 17.80 -10.51 -34.82
N GLU A 707 16.91 -9.66 -35.32
CA GLU A 707 16.74 -8.28 -34.87
C GLU A 707 15.38 -8.08 -34.22
N LEU A 708 15.28 -7.13 -33.28
CA LEU A 708 14.00 -6.64 -32.78
C LEU A 708 14.11 -5.19 -32.32
N THR A 709 13.06 -4.41 -32.52
CA THR A 709 12.95 -3.04 -32.02
C THR A 709 12.14 -3.01 -30.72
N VAL A 710 12.78 -2.63 -29.62
CA VAL A 710 12.11 -2.44 -28.31
C VAL A 710 11.83 -0.96 -28.12
N CYS A 711 10.55 -0.62 -27.89
CA CYS A 711 10.07 0.72 -27.60
C CYS A 711 9.51 0.79 -26.17
N VAL A 712 10.28 1.41 -25.28
CA VAL A 712 9.92 1.54 -23.86
C VAL A 712 9.09 2.78 -23.62
N ASN A 713 7.99 2.62 -22.90
CA ASN A 713 6.97 3.64 -22.70
C ASN A 713 6.58 3.76 -21.23
N HIS A 714 6.31 5.01 -20.81
CA HIS A 714 5.67 5.30 -19.53
C HIS A 714 4.65 6.43 -19.75
N TRP A 715 3.40 6.05 -20.00
CA TRP A 715 2.36 7.02 -20.33
C TRP A 715 1.83 7.72 -19.08
N LYS A 716 1.04 8.78 -19.28
CA LYS A 716 0.54 9.62 -18.19
C LYS A 716 -0.32 8.80 -17.21
N SER A 717 0.05 8.84 -15.93
CA SER A 717 -0.73 8.23 -14.84
C SER A 717 -2.16 8.77 -14.73
N LYS A 718 -3.07 7.87 -14.33
CA LYS A 718 -4.51 8.07 -14.09
C LYS A 718 -4.81 8.86 -12.80
N GLY A 719 -3.80 9.16 -11.97
CA GLY A 719 -4.00 9.75 -10.64
C GLY A 719 -4.40 11.23 -10.62
N SER A 720 -4.30 11.97 -11.74
CA SER A 720 -4.56 13.41 -11.78
C SER A 720 -5.29 13.80 -13.07
N SER A 721 -6.36 14.61 -12.96
CA SER A 721 -7.13 15.12 -14.10
C SER A 721 -6.27 15.86 -15.14
N CYS A 722 -6.49 15.56 -16.42
CA CYS A 722 -5.92 16.26 -17.59
C CYS A 722 -6.88 17.28 -18.22
N GLY A 723 -8.13 17.31 -17.73
CA GLY A 723 -9.16 18.28 -18.11
C GLY A 723 -10.35 17.64 -18.81
N SER A 724 -11.46 18.38 -18.84
CA SER A 724 -12.69 17.94 -19.51
C SER A 724 -12.45 17.66 -21.00
N GLY A 725 -12.87 16.49 -21.46
CA GLY A 725 -12.70 16.00 -22.83
C GLY A 725 -11.44 15.15 -23.03
N ASP A 726 -10.53 15.11 -22.05
CA ASP A 726 -9.38 14.20 -21.98
C ASP A 726 -9.63 13.09 -20.95
N ASP A 727 -10.19 13.46 -19.80
CA ASP A 727 -10.58 12.52 -18.75
C ASP A 727 -11.86 11.75 -19.15
N ASP A 728 -11.83 10.44 -18.94
CA ASP A 728 -12.95 9.53 -19.15
C ASP A 728 -13.70 9.24 -17.84
N THR A 729 -15.00 8.99 -17.97
CA THR A 729 -15.91 8.63 -16.86
C THR A 729 -16.46 7.21 -16.96
N GLY A 730 -16.10 6.49 -18.02
CA GLY A 730 -16.51 5.10 -18.29
C GLY A 730 -15.57 4.03 -17.74
N GLY A 731 -14.51 4.42 -17.03
CA GLY A 731 -13.58 3.54 -16.31
C GLY A 731 -12.13 3.73 -16.72
N ALA A 732 -11.87 4.32 -17.90
CA ALA A 732 -10.51 4.64 -18.30
C ALA A 732 -9.90 5.77 -17.45
N GLY A 733 -10.72 6.60 -16.81
CA GLY A 733 -10.28 7.57 -15.81
C GLY A 733 -9.51 8.75 -16.40
N ASN A 734 -8.69 9.40 -15.57
CA ASN A 734 -8.03 10.64 -15.99
C ASN A 734 -7.01 10.41 -17.12
N CYS A 735 -6.82 11.45 -17.93
CA CYS A 735 -5.80 11.51 -18.98
C CYS A 735 -5.91 10.42 -20.06
N ASP A 736 -7.10 9.85 -20.29
CA ASP A 736 -7.32 8.81 -21.31
C ASP A 736 -7.05 9.33 -22.73
N GLY A 737 -7.52 10.54 -23.06
CA GLY A 737 -7.25 11.19 -24.33
C GLY A 737 -5.75 11.48 -24.54
N SER A 738 -5.04 11.89 -23.50
CA SER A 738 -3.59 12.13 -23.50
C SER A 738 -2.79 10.83 -23.72
N ARG A 739 -3.23 9.72 -23.12
CA ARG A 739 -2.64 8.38 -23.35
C ARG A 739 -2.93 7.89 -24.78
N THR A 740 -4.16 8.07 -25.25
CA THR A 740 -4.58 7.65 -26.60
C THR A 740 -3.81 8.43 -27.69
N ALA A 741 -3.61 9.72 -27.50
CA ALA A 741 -2.82 10.54 -28.42
C ALA A 741 -1.33 10.13 -28.45
N ALA A 742 -0.78 9.70 -27.31
CA ALA A 742 0.58 9.14 -27.25
C ALA A 742 0.64 7.81 -28.00
N ALA A 743 -0.30 6.90 -27.74
CA ALA A 743 -0.40 5.61 -28.41
C ALA A 743 -0.44 5.76 -29.94
N GLN A 744 -1.30 6.63 -30.47
CA GLN A 744 -1.36 6.92 -31.91
C GLN A 744 -0.03 7.46 -32.45
N ALA A 745 0.57 8.43 -31.77
CA ALA A 745 1.82 9.04 -32.22
C ALA A 745 2.98 8.03 -32.22
N ILE A 746 3.02 7.12 -31.25
CA ILE A 746 4.03 6.07 -31.16
C ILE A 746 3.81 5.03 -32.26
N TYR A 747 2.58 4.59 -32.49
CA TYR A 747 2.25 3.70 -33.60
C TYR A 747 2.69 4.30 -34.94
N ASP A 748 2.25 5.53 -35.25
CA ASP A 748 2.61 6.21 -36.50
C ASP A 748 4.13 6.40 -36.64
N TRP A 749 4.85 6.57 -35.53
CA TRP A 749 6.29 6.76 -35.51
C TRP A 749 7.05 5.47 -35.75
N LEU A 750 6.65 4.35 -35.15
CA LEU A 750 7.28 3.04 -35.37
C LEU A 750 7.16 2.59 -36.83
N GLU A 751 6.04 2.91 -37.50
CA GLU A 751 5.86 2.68 -38.95
C GLU A 751 6.85 3.44 -39.85
N THR A 752 7.60 4.41 -39.30
CA THR A 752 8.64 5.14 -40.03
C THR A 752 10.04 4.54 -39.90
N ASN A 753 10.18 3.41 -39.19
CA ASN A 753 11.44 2.78 -38.83
C ASN A 753 12.42 3.76 -38.17
N PRO A 754 12.08 4.29 -36.99
CA PRO A 754 12.74 5.45 -36.43
C PRO A 754 14.20 5.20 -36.00
N THR A 755 14.57 3.94 -35.81
CA THR A 755 15.94 3.49 -35.51
C THR A 755 16.81 3.33 -36.75
N GLY A 756 16.21 3.41 -37.95
CA GLY A 756 16.90 3.30 -39.24
C GLY A 756 17.14 1.88 -39.74
N THR A 757 16.58 0.86 -39.09
CA THR A 757 16.58 -0.54 -39.57
C THR A 757 15.34 -0.82 -40.42
N THR A 758 15.31 -1.95 -41.15
CA THR A 758 14.13 -2.37 -41.93
C THR A 758 13.40 -3.55 -41.32
N ASP A 759 13.87 -4.02 -40.17
CA ASP A 759 13.24 -5.09 -39.41
C ASP A 759 11.84 -4.66 -38.95
N THR A 760 10.87 -5.55 -39.06
CA THR A 760 9.46 -5.26 -38.76
C THR A 760 9.05 -5.63 -37.34
N ASP A 761 9.92 -6.31 -36.60
CA ASP A 761 9.64 -6.80 -35.26
C ASP A 761 9.72 -5.68 -34.25
N ASN A 762 8.56 -5.08 -33.99
CA ASN A 762 8.40 -4.03 -33.00
C ASN A 762 7.72 -4.56 -31.74
N LEU A 763 8.26 -4.17 -30.58
CA LEU A 763 7.71 -4.44 -29.26
C LEU A 763 7.50 -3.12 -28.51
N VAL A 764 6.25 -2.77 -28.22
CA VAL A 764 5.91 -1.68 -27.30
C VAL A 764 5.73 -2.26 -25.91
N ILE A 765 6.53 -1.81 -24.96
CA ILE A 765 6.58 -2.39 -23.61
C ILE A 765 6.76 -1.31 -22.52
N GLY A 766 6.22 -1.57 -21.34
CA GLY A 766 6.38 -0.72 -20.15
C GLY A 766 5.04 -0.46 -19.44
N ASP A 767 5.05 0.52 -18.52
CA ASP A 767 3.84 0.99 -17.83
C ASP A 767 3.05 1.92 -18.77
N LEU A 768 2.10 1.35 -19.48
CA LEU A 768 1.22 2.09 -20.39
C LEU A 768 0.10 2.81 -19.63
N ASN A 769 -0.05 2.59 -18.32
CA ASN A 769 -1.10 3.19 -17.51
C ASN A 769 -2.51 3.02 -18.12
N ALA A 770 -2.76 1.94 -18.88
CA ALA A 770 -4.04 1.69 -19.54
C ALA A 770 -4.41 0.20 -19.50
N TYR A 771 -5.65 -0.09 -19.10
CA TYR A 771 -6.19 -1.45 -19.02
C TYR A 771 -6.56 -1.99 -20.41
N SER A 772 -6.70 -3.31 -20.53
CA SER A 772 -6.72 -4.03 -21.82
C SER A 772 -7.85 -3.65 -22.80
N GLN A 773 -8.92 -2.98 -22.37
CA GLN A 773 -10.02 -2.52 -23.24
C GLN A 773 -10.08 -0.99 -23.39
N GLU A 774 -9.08 -0.27 -22.90
CA GLU A 774 -8.98 1.17 -23.08
C GLU A 774 -8.45 1.55 -24.46
N ALA A 775 -8.87 2.71 -24.96
CA ALA A 775 -8.53 3.19 -26.30
C ALA A 775 -7.02 3.18 -26.64
N PRO A 776 -6.09 3.51 -25.72
CA PRO A 776 -4.66 3.43 -26.01
C PRO A 776 -4.18 2.02 -26.36
N ILE A 777 -4.77 0.99 -25.76
CA ILE A 777 -4.40 -0.42 -26.01
C ILE A 777 -5.13 -0.95 -27.23
N THR A 778 -6.44 -0.69 -27.34
CA THR A 778 -7.24 -1.20 -28.46
C THR A 778 -6.79 -0.60 -29.79
N LEU A 779 -6.27 0.63 -29.80
CA LEU A 779 -5.67 1.25 -30.98
C LEU A 779 -4.57 0.39 -31.60
N PHE A 780 -3.66 -0.15 -30.78
CA PHE A 780 -2.61 -1.04 -31.26
C PHE A 780 -3.18 -2.38 -31.73
N THR A 781 -4.10 -2.97 -30.97
CA THR A 781 -4.67 -4.28 -31.35
C THR A 781 -5.52 -4.21 -32.62
N ASP A 782 -6.26 -3.12 -32.81
CA ASP A 782 -7.03 -2.86 -34.04
C ASP A 782 -6.10 -2.63 -35.25
N ALA A 783 -4.89 -2.12 -35.01
CA ALA A 783 -3.84 -1.98 -36.00
C ALA A 783 -3.03 -3.28 -36.25
N GLY A 784 -3.40 -4.39 -35.60
CA GLY A 784 -2.81 -5.72 -35.83
C GLY A 784 -1.67 -6.09 -34.89
N TYR A 785 -1.38 -5.29 -33.86
CA TYR A 785 -0.50 -5.72 -32.78
C TYR A 785 -1.22 -6.76 -31.89
N VAL A 786 -0.45 -7.62 -31.24
CA VAL A 786 -0.94 -8.60 -30.28
C VAL A 786 -0.49 -8.17 -28.89
N ASN A 787 -1.45 -8.12 -27.95
CA ASN A 787 -1.12 -8.04 -26.54
C ASN A 787 -0.60 -9.42 -26.08
N ALA A 788 0.72 -9.55 -26.00
CA ALA A 788 1.39 -10.83 -25.78
C ALA A 788 1.00 -11.46 -24.43
N VAL A 789 0.86 -10.65 -23.37
CA VAL A 789 0.45 -11.11 -22.03
C VAL A 789 -0.95 -11.71 -22.07
N ARG A 790 -1.88 -11.03 -22.74
CA ARG A 790 -3.27 -11.46 -22.83
C ARG A 790 -3.43 -12.72 -23.69
N GLU A 791 -2.72 -12.79 -24.82
CA GLU A 791 -2.76 -13.94 -25.73
C GLU A 791 -2.15 -15.21 -25.09
N ALA A 792 -1.04 -15.07 -24.35
CA ALA A 792 -0.32 -16.19 -23.76
C ALA A 792 -1.06 -16.87 -22.59
N ALA A 793 -1.99 -16.19 -21.92
CA ALA A 793 -2.59 -16.67 -20.67
C ALA A 793 -3.59 -17.83 -20.84
N GLY A 794 -4.00 -18.17 -22.07
CA GLY A 794 -4.90 -19.28 -22.37
C GLY A 794 -6.30 -19.16 -21.76
N ALA A 795 -7.17 -20.14 -22.06
CA ALA A 795 -8.53 -20.20 -21.50
C ALA A 795 -8.51 -20.65 -20.03
N GLY A 796 -9.08 -19.85 -19.13
CA GLY A 796 -9.19 -20.16 -17.69
C GLY A 796 -8.20 -19.41 -16.77
N SER A 797 -7.43 -18.45 -17.30
CA SER A 797 -6.68 -17.47 -16.51
C SER A 797 -7.61 -16.45 -15.82
N PHE A 798 -7.06 -15.57 -14.97
CA PHE A 798 -7.75 -14.46 -14.29
C PHE A 798 -8.82 -13.81 -15.18
N PRO A 799 -9.97 -13.35 -14.64
CA PRO A 799 -11.13 -13.03 -15.47
C PRO A 799 -10.79 -12.07 -16.61
N CYS A 800 -11.21 -12.44 -17.83
CA CYS A 800 -11.02 -11.70 -19.09
C CYS A 800 -9.67 -11.85 -19.80
N GLY A 801 -8.82 -12.76 -19.30
CA GLY A 801 -7.59 -13.25 -19.95
C GLY A 801 -6.37 -12.41 -19.59
N GLY A 802 -5.26 -13.08 -19.23
CA GLY A 802 -4.05 -12.41 -18.75
C GLY A 802 -3.97 -12.37 -17.23
N ASN A 803 -2.82 -12.70 -16.65
CA ASN A 803 -2.59 -12.37 -15.24
C ASN A 803 -2.42 -10.84 -15.11
N PRO A 804 -2.99 -10.20 -14.08
CA PRO A 804 -2.87 -8.76 -13.88
C PRO A 804 -1.46 -8.38 -13.44
N SER A 805 -0.99 -7.18 -13.82
CA SER A 805 0.29 -6.63 -13.36
C SER A 805 0.15 -5.63 -12.20
N TYR A 806 -1.07 -5.18 -11.90
CA TYR A 806 -1.34 -4.08 -11.00
C TYR A 806 -2.68 -4.23 -10.26
N VAL A 807 -2.78 -3.62 -9.08
CA VAL A 807 -4.00 -3.54 -8.27
C VAL A 807 -4.23 -2.10 -7.80
N PHE A 808 -5.48 -1.64 -7.91
CA PHE A 808 -5.89 -0.34 -7.42
C PHE A 808 -7.25 -0.43 -6.74
N SER A 809 -7.31 -0.03 -5.46
CA SER A 809 -8.55 -0.03 -4.66
C SER A 809 -9.24 -1.41 -4.64
N GLY A 810 -8.43 -2.47 -4.54
CA GLY A 810 -8.85 -3.87 -4.50
C GLY A 810 -9.27 -4.46 -5.84
N GLU A 811 -9.19 -3.70 -6.93
CA GLU A 811 -9.53 -4.13 -8.28
C GLU A 811 -8.29 -4.28 -9.15
N TRP A 812 -8.22 -5.41 -9.85
CA TRP A 812 -7.03 -5.91 -10.53
C TRP A 812 -7.12 -5.77 -12.04
N GLY A 813 -6.00 -5.41 -12.67
CA GLY A 813 -5.86 -5.31 -14.12
C GLY A 813 -4.39 -5.16 -14.53
N SER A 814 -4.13 -5.03 -15.82
CA SER A 814 -2.77 -4.85 -16.32
C SER A 814 -2.56 -3.41 -16.80
N LEU A 815 -1.62 -2.70 -16.17
CA LEU A 815 -1.12 -1.42 -16.66
C LEU A 815 0.19 -1.59 -17.44
N ASP A 816 0.93 -2.64 -17.12
CA ASP A 816 2.16 -3.04 -17.80
C ASP A 816 1.80 -3.97 -18.94
N GLN A 817 2.14 -3.54 -20.15
CA GLN A 817 1.70 -4.20 -21.37
C GLN A 817 2.89 -4.55 -22.25
N ALA A 818 2.69 -5.57 -23.08
CA ALA A 818 3.63 -6.01 -24.10
C ALA A 818 2.88 -6.15 -25.43
N LEU A 819 2.93 -5.10 -26.25
CA LEU A 819 2.25 -5.07 -27.53
C LEU A 819 3.27 -5.41 -28.63
N ALA A 820 3.20 -6.64 -29.14
CA ALA A 820 4.05 -7.12 -30.21
C ALA A 820 3.40 -6.85 -31.58
N SER A 821 4.16 -6.29 -32.50
CA SER A 821 3.77 -6.23 -33.92
C SER A 821 3.41 -7.62 -34.45
N ALA A 822 2.65 -7.70 -35.54
CA ALA A 822 2.20 -8.97 -36.09
C ALA A 822 3.35 -9.94 -36.43
N SER A 823 4.49 -9.44 -36.92
CA SER A 823 5.66 -10.27 -37.23
C SER A 823 6.31 -10.82 -35.96
N LEU A 824 6.50 -9.97 -34.94
CA LEU A 824 7.07 -10.38 -33.67
C LEU A 824 6.14 -11.30 -32.86
N ALA A 825 4.82 -11.09 -32.94
CA ALA A 825 3.84 -11.89 -32.20
C ALA A 825 3.95 -13.38 -32.52
N SER A 826 4.31 -13.73 -33.76
CA SER A 826 4.53 -15.12 -34.19
C SER A 826 5.81 -15.75 -33.61
N GLN A 827 6.72 -14.92 -33.11
CA GLN A 827 8.01 -15.28 -32.53
C GLN A 827 7.98 -15.25 -30.98
N VAL A 828 6.87 -14.84 -30.38
CA VAL A 828 6.64 -14.91 -28.93
C VAL A 828 6.44 -16.37 -28.52
N THR A 829 7.28 -16.84 -27.60
CA THR A 829 7.19 -18.19 -27.02
C THR A 829 6.36 -18.24 -25.74
N GLY A 830 6.27 -17.10 -25.04
CA GLY A 830 5.39 -16.88 -23.90
C GLY A 830 5.53 -15.46 -23.36
N ALA A 831 4.49 -14.97 -22.68
CA ALA A 831 4.51 -13.68 -21.99
C ALA A 831 3.68 -13.74 -20.70
N ILE A 832 4.20 -13.24 -19.59
CA ILE A 832 3.48 -13.21 -18.30
C ILE A 832 4.02 -12.10 -17.39
N PRO A 833 3.17 -11.42 -16.60
CA PRO A 833 3.63 -10.69 -15.43
C PRO A 833 4.16 -11.65 -14.38
N TRP A 834 5.30 -11.34 -13.78
CA TRP A 834 5.87 -12.11 -12.69
C TRP A 834 5.33 -11.62 -11.34
N PRO A 835 4.46 -12.38 -10.63
CA PRO A 835 3.63 -11.85 -9.54
C PRO A 835 4.37 -11.76 -8.21
N VAL A 836 5.40 -10.91 -8.17
CA VAL A 836 6.28 -10.69 -7.01
C VAL A 836 6.01 -9.37 -6.28
N ASN A 837 5.19 -8.48 -6.84
CA ASN A 837 4.96 -7.13 -6.37
C ASN A 837 3.49 -6.84 -6.04
N ALA A 838 2.60 -6.87 -7.04
CA ALA A 838 1.21 -6.45 -6.87
C ALA A 838 0.45 -7.31 -5.83
N PRO A 839 0.68 -8.64 -5.70
CA PRO A 839 0.07 -9.46 -4.65
C PRO A 839 0.56 -9.21 -3.23
N GLU A 840 1.69 -8.54 -3.05
CA GLU A 840 2.28 -8.32 -1.74
C GLU A 840 1.70 -7.07 -1.07
N PRO A 841 1.47 -7.09 0.26
CA PRO A 841 1.12 -5.89 1.01
C PRO A 841 2.18 -4.80 0.84
N ILE A 842 1.74 -3.54 0.78
CA ILE A 842 2.64 -2.37 0.77
C ILE A 842 3.56 -2.34 1.98
N ALA A 843 3.14 -2.96 3.09
CA ALA A 843 3.92 -3.05 4.33
C ALA A 843 5.29 -3.72 4.19
N LEU A 844 5.53 -4.46 3.10
CA LEU A 844 6.74 -5.23 2.84
C LEU A 844 7.70 -4.53 1.85
N ASP A 845 7.37 -3.31 1.43
CA ASP A 845 8.21 -2.51 0.54
C ASP A 845 9.49 -2.00 1.23
N TYR A 846 10.18 -1.06 0.60
CA TYR A 846 11.43 -0.51 1.12
C TYR A 846 11.21 0.66 2.11
N ASP A 847 10.03 1.28 2.11
CA ASP A 847 9.74 2.51 2.84
C ASP A 847 9.58 2.25 4.34
N THR A 848 9.97 3.23 5.16
CA THR A 848 9.85 3.19 6.63
C THR A 848 8.90 4.22 7.20
N GLN A 849 8.27 5.06 6.37
CA GLN A 849 7.38 6.11 6.85
C GLN A 849 6.14 5.57 7.58
N TYR A 850 5.64 4.41 7.15
CA TYR A 850 4.42 3.79 7.70
C TYR A 850 4.59 2.31 8.07
N ASN A 851 5.81 1.77 7.96
CA ASN A 851 6.09 0.34 8.15
C ASN A 851 7.25 0.13 9.12
N ASP A 852 7.15 -0.87 10.00
CA ASP A 852 8.26 -1.25 10.87
C ASP A 852 9.42 -1.84 10.04
N PRO A 853 10.68 -1.41 10.25
CA PRO A 853 11.85 -1.95 9.58
C PRO A 853 12.01 -3.48 9.58
N ALA A 854 11.42 -4.20 10.53
CA ALA A 854 11.46 -5.66 10.62
C ALA A 854 10.60 -6.38 9.56
N LEU A 855 9.72 -5.65 8.87
CA LEU A 855 8.89 -6.19 7.77
C LEU A 855 9.66 -6.31 6.44
N TRP A 856 10.84 -5.70 6.36
CA TRP A 856 11.70 -5.77 5.17
C TRP A 856 12.58 -7.03 5.15
N ALA A 857 12.80 -7.58 3.96
CA ALA A 857 13.81 -8.60 3.69
C ALA A 857 14.60 -8.28 2.41
N ALA A 858 15.86 -8.77 2.39
CA ALA A 858 16.75 -8.71 1.24
C ALA A 858 16.38 -9.79 0.20
N ASP A 859 15.21 -9.67 -0.41
CA ASP A 859 14.66 -10.53 -1.46
C ASP A 859 14.20 -9.69 -2.67
N TYR A 860 13.42 -10.23 -3.60
CA TYR A 860 12.89 -9.50 -4.77
C TYR A 860 11.38 -9.31 -4.72
N TYR A 861 10.74 -9.46 -3.56
CA TYR A 861 9.30 -9.25 -3.44
C TYR A 861 9.02 -7.80 -3.08
N ARG A 862 7.95 -7.21 -3.62
CA ARG A 862 7.53 -5.83 -3.34
C ARG A 862 8.66 -4.81 -3.53
N PHE A 863 9.47 -4.95 -4.58
CA PHE A 863 10.41 -3.90 -4.99
C PHE A 863 9.69 -2.76 -5.72
N SER A 864 8.50 -3.05 -6.23
CA SER A 864 7.61 -2.15 -6.95
C SER A 864 6.17 -2.44 -6.55
N ASP A 865 5.25 -1.58 -6.97
CA ASP A 865 3.81 -1.81 -6.95
C ASP A 865 3.28 -2.45 -8.24
N HIS A 866 4.13 -2.60 -9.25
CA HIS A 866 3.85 -3.26 -10.53
C HIS A 866 4.63 -4.57 -10.66
N ASP A 867 3.99 -5.62 -11.17
CA ASP A 867 4.66 -6.87 -11.55
C ASP A 867 5.40 -6.70 -12.89
N PRO A 868 6.70 -7.07 -13.00
CA PRO A 868 7.43 -6.97 -14.26
C PRO A 868 6.86 -7.94 -15.30
N VAL A 869 6.72 -7.48 -16.54
CA VAL A 869 6.24 -8.27 -17.66
C VAL A 869 7.41 -8.96 -18.35
N VAL A 870 7.42 -10.29 -18.34
CA VAL A 870 8.47 -11.13 -18.93
C VAL A 870 7.98 -11.69 -20.26
N ILE A 871 8.82 -11.64 -21.29
CA ILE A 871 8.51 -12.13 -22.63
C ILE A 871 9.68 -12.98 -23.14
N GLY A 872 9.41 -14.23 -23.51
CA GLY A 872 10.35 -15.10 -24.20
C GLY A 872 10.18 -14.99 -25.71
N LEU A 873 11.28 -14.76 -26.45
CA LEU A 873 11.28 -14.56 -27.90
C LEU A 873 12.20 -15.58 -28.58
N LYS A 874 11.77 -16.06 -29.74
CA LYS A 874 12.59 -16.84 -30.66
C LYS A 874 12.65 -16.12 -31.99
N LEU A 875 13.71 -15.33 -32.18
CA LEU A 875 13.78 -14.42 -33.31
C LEU A 875 14.11 -15.18 -34.60
N ASP A 876 13.44 -14.81 -35.68
CA ASP A 876 13.78 -15.30 -37.01
C ASP A 876 15.07 -14.62 -37.47
N SER A 877 16.12 -15.43 -37.66
CA SER A 877 17.38 -14.95 -38.25
C SER A 877 17.20 -14.79 -39.76
N PRO A 878 17.53 -13.64 -40.36
CA PRO A 878 17.56 -13.52 -41.82
C PRO A 878 18.57 -14.54 -42.35
N LEU A 879 18.12 -15.47 -43.20
CA LEU A 879 19.06 -16.32 -43.94
C LEU A 879 20.02 -15.39 -44.70
N PRO A 880 21.35 -15.58 -44.61
CA PRO A 880 22.33 -14.70 -45.26
C PRO A 880 22.11 -14.61 -46.77
N VAL A 881 21.44 -15.61 -47.35
CA VAL A 881 21.01 -15.63 -48.75
C VAL A 881 19.64 -16.29 -48.89
N GLU A 882 18.79 -15.74 -49.75
CA GLU A 882 17.62 -16.45 -50.27
C GLU A 882 18.02 -17.12 -51.59
N LEU A 883 18.18 -18.45 -51.59
CA LEU A 883 18.63 -19.22 -52.74
C LEU A 883 17.45 -19.59 -53.65
N LEU A 884 17.45 -19.10 -54.89
CA LEU A 884 16.43 -19.46 -55.88
C LEU A 884 16.70 -20.83 -56.50
N SER A 885 17.97 -21.17 -56.73
CA SER A 885 18.36 -22.46 -57.28
C SER A 885 19.83 -22.76 -57.03
N PHE A 886 20.17 -24.04 -56.90
CA PHE A 886 21.53 -24.56 -57.05
C PHE A 886 21.48 -25.84 -57.86
N THR A 887 22.19 -25.88 -58.98
CA THR A 887 22.12 -26.96 -59.98
C THR A 887 23.51 -27.31 -60.49
N GLY A 888 23.64 -28.52 -61.02
CA GLY A 888 24.87 -29.03 -61.61
C GLY A 888 24.59 -29.79 -62.90
N GLN A 889 25.51 -29.71 -63.85
CA GLN A 889 25.42 -30.43 -65.12
C GLN A 889 26.80 -30.94 -65.56
N GLU A 890 26.90 -32.22 -65.90
CA GLU A 890 28.08 -32.80 -66.54
C GLU A 890 28.25 -32.27 -67.96
N GLN A 891 29.47 -31.88 -68.32
CA GLN A 891 29.85 -31.42 -69.65
C GLN A 891 31.28 -31.89 -70.00
N GLU A 892 31.39 -32.88 -70.87
CA GLU A 892 32.67 -33.38 -71.41
C GLU A 892 33.67 -33.88 -70.34
N GLY A 893 33.17 -34.41 -69.22
CA GLY A 893 33.98 -34.87 -68.09
C GLY A 893 34.20 -33.85 -66.98
N ASP A 894 33.74 -32.61 -67.14
CA ASP A 894 33.72 -31.56 -66.12
C ASP A 894 32.29 -31.39 -65.55
N VAL A 895 32.13 -30.68 -64.42
CA VAL A 895 30.81 -30.33 -63.85
C VAL A 895 30.64 -28.83 -63.76
N LEU A 896 29.65 -28.29 -64.49
CA LEU A 896 29.24 -26.89 -64.37
C LEU A 896 28.15 -26.76 -63.32
N LEU A 897 28.44 -26.02 -62.25
CA LEU A 897 27.51 -25.66 -61.19
C LEU A 897 26.99 -24.24 -61.43
N ASN A 898 25.69 -24.04 -61.28
CA ASN A 898 25.06 -22.72 -61.37
C ASN A 898 24.12 -22.51 -60.17
N TRP A 899 24.12 -21.31 -59.61
CA TRP A 899 23.12 -20.89 -58.64
C TRP A 899 22.64 -19.48 -58.91
N SER A 900 21.45 -19.20 -58.38
CA SER A 900 20.87 -17.87 -58.37
C SER A 900 20.40 -17.54 -56.97
N THR A 901 20.61 -16.31 -56.54
CA THR A 901 20.12 -15.77 -55.26
C THR A 901 19.00 -14.76 -55.57
N ALA A 902 17.96 -14.72 -54.76
CA ALA A 902 16.91 -13.69 -54.84
C ALA A 902 17.38 -12.40 -54.16
N SER A 903 18.02 -12.57 -53.01
CA SER A 903 18.70 -11.54 -52.24
C SER A 903 19.91 -12.10 -51.51
N GLU A 904 20.88 -11.22 -51.29
CA GLU A 904 22.09 -11.46 -50.49
C GLU A 904 22.17 -10.35 -49.44
N GLN A 905 22.37 -10.70 -48.18
CA GLN A 905 22.64 -9.74 -47.13
C GLN A 905 23.91 -10.16 -46.40
N MET A 906 24.83 -9.20 -46.29
CA MET A 906 26.16 -9.36 -45.69
C MET A 906 26.94 -10.61 -46.15
N THR A 907 26.57 -11.22 -47.27
CA THR A 907 27.21 -12.44 -47.75
C THR A 907 28.62 -12.10 -48.25
N GLU A 908 29.66 -12.64 -47.62
CA GLU A 908 31.04 -12.43 -48.05
C GLU A 908 31.34 -13.25 -49.32
N ARG A 909 30.99 -14.55 -49.28
CA ARG A 909 31.38 -15.50 -50.32
C ARG A 909 30.60 -16.80 -50.32
N PHE A 910 30.66 -17.50 -51.43
CA PHE A 910 30.23 -18.88 -51.62
C PHE A 910 31.45 -19.80 -51.74
N ASP A 911 31.63 -20.70 -50.78
CA ASP A 911 32.56 -21.82 -50.86
C ASP A 911 31.86 -23.01 -51.55
N VAL A 912 32.24 -23.31 -52.78
CA VAL A 912 31.76 -24.48 -53.52
C VAL A 912 32.47 -25.71 -52.99
N GLN A 913 31.71 -26.65 -52.42
CA GLN A 913 32.24 -27.86 -51.82
C GLN A 913 31.83 -29.10 -52.61
N ARG A 914 32.73 -30.08 -52.70
CA ARG A 914 32.52 -31.39 -53.31
C ARG A 914 32.93 -32.52 -52.40
N ARG A 915 32.25 -33.66 -52.49
CA ARG A 915 32.71 -34.95 -51.99
C ARG A 915 32.39 -36.09 -52.96
N ASP A 916 33.06 -37.22 -52.77
CA ASP A 916 32.53 -38.51 -53.21
C ASP A 916 31.54 -39.05 -52.17
N VAL A 917 30.72 -40.03 -52.54
CA VAL A 917 29.63 -40.59 -51.70
C VAL A 917 30.10 -41.10 -50.33
N ASN A 918 31.41 -41.30 -50.11
CA ASN A 918 31.98 -41.79 -48.85
C ASN A 918 33.08 -40.89 -48.26
N SER A 919 33.23 -39.66 -48.72
CA SER A 919 34.22 -38.70 -48.20
C SER A 919 33.58 -37.47 -47.56
N THR A 920 34.41 -36.64 -46.92
CA THR A 920 33.99 -35.36 -46.34
C THR A 920 33.99 -34.28 -47.43
N PHE A 921 33.05 -33.34 -47.37
CA PHE A 921 33.04 -32.17 -48.24
C PHE A 921 34.36 -31.40 -48.14
N ALA A 922 35.00 -31.18 -49.28
CA ALA A 922 36.18 -30.34 -49.43
C ALA A 922 35.82 -29.13 -50.31
N THR A 923 36.28 -27.95 -49.94
CA THR A 923 36.13 -26.74 -50.78
C THR A 923 36.99 -26.89 -52.03
N ILE A 924 36.35 -26.86 -53.19
CA ILE A 924 37.01 -26.94 -54.51
C ILE A 924 37.10 -25.57 -55.19
N GLY A 925 36.34 -24.58 -54.70
CA GLY A 925 36.42 -23.21 -55.17
C GLY A 925 35.70 -22.26 -54.22
N THR A 926 36.02 -20.98 -54.34
CA THR A 926 35.42 -19.90 -53.57
C THR A 926 35.12 -18.76 -54.52
N LEU A 927 33.89 -18.24 -54.49
CA LEU A 927 33.50 -17.05 -55.23
C LEU A 927 33.05 -15.96 -54.26
N PRO A 928 33.50 -14.71 -54.41
CA PRO A 928 32.94 -13.61 -53.64
C PRO A 928 31.46 -13.44 -54.00
N ALA A 929 30.63 -13.20 -53.00
CA ALA A 929 29.25 -12.80 -53.20
C ALA A 929 29.18 -11.29 -53.51
N THR A 930 27.99 -10.78 -53.82
CA THR A 930 27.78 -9.34 -54.05
C THR A 930 27.78 -8.56 -52.73
N GLY A 931 27.69 -9.25 -51.58
CA GLY A 931 27.62 -8.63 -50.26
C GLY A 931 26.17 -8.34 -49.90
N ASN A 932 25.67 -7.21 -50.40
CA ASN A 932 24.31 -6.76 -50.19
C ASN A 932 23.63 -6.54 -51.55
N SER A 933 22.63 -7.35 -51.87
CA SER A 933 21.83 -7.26 -53.10
C SER A 933 20.39 -7.66 -52.83
N SER A 934 19.43 -6.87 -53.30
CA SER A 934 18.01 -7.24 -53.38
C SER A 934 17.57 -7.59 -54.81
N GLU A 935 18.51 -7.52 -55.76
CA GLU A 935 18.32 -8.01 -57.13
C GLU A 935 18.85 -9.43 -57.27
N GLN A 936 18.22 -10.21 -58.16
CA GLN A 936 18.67 -11.56 -58.45
C GLN A 936 20.12 -11.53 -58.95
N GLN A 937 20.98 -12.34 -58.34
CA GLN A 937 22.35 -12.56 -58.80
C GLN A 937 22.51 -13.99 -59.30
N ASP A 938 23.26 -14.15 -60.38
CA ASP A 938 23.54 -15.45 -60.98
C ASP A 938 25.04 -15.73 -60.92
N TYR A 939 25.38 -16.93 -60.48
CA TYR A 939 26.75 -17.39 -60.31
C TYR A 939 26.97 -18.72 -61.00
N SER A 940 28.23 -18.97 -61.38
CA SER A 940 28.63 -20.24 -61.97
C SER A 940 30.03 -20.64 -61.52
N PHE A 941 30.25 -21.94 -61.37
CA PHE A 941 31.55 -22.53 -61.06
C PHE A 941 31.75 -23.82 -61.87
N LEU A 942 32.93 -23.97 -62.49
CA LEU A 942 33.28 -25.17 -63.25
C LEU A 942 34.28 -26.02 -62.47
N ASP A 943 33.87 -27.24 -62.12
CA ASP A 943 34.76 -28.27 -61.59
C ASP A 943 35.41 -29.03 -62.75
N THR A 944 36.71 -28.83 -62.97
CA THR A 944 37.48 -29.42 -64.08
C THR A 944 38.22 -30.70 -63.73
N ASP A 945 38.02 -31.23 -62.52
CA ASP A 945 38.63 -32.48 -62.07
C ASP A 945 37.66 -33.27 -61.18
N PRO A 946 36.41 -33.53 -61.63
CA PRO A 946 35.47 -34.32 -60.86
C PRO A 946 35.92 -35.79 -60.85
N VAL A 947 35.61 -36.51 -59.77
CA VAL A 947 36.02 -37.92 -59.68
C VAL A 947 35.11 -38.80 -60.54
N ASN A 948 35.64 -39.89 -61.11
CA ASN A 948 34.79 -40.87 -61.80
C ASN A 948 33.78 -41.49 -60.81
N GLY A 949 32.51 -41.54 -61.21
CA GLY A 949 31.38 -41.93 -60.35
C GLY A 949 30.59 -40.73 -59.82
N THR A 950 29.85 -40.93 -58.74
CA THR A 950 28.99 -39.89 -58.15
C THR A 950 29.80 -38.82 -57.42
N ASN A 951 29.61 -37.56 -57.79
CA ASN A 951 30.12 -36.37 -57.12
C ASN A 951 28.94 -35.63 -56.48
N GLU A 952 29.04 -35.31 -55.19
CA GLU A 952 28.03 -34.51 -54.48
C GLU A 952 28.59 -33.12 -54.22
N TYR A 953 27.79 -32.09 -54.54
CA TYR A 953 28.14 -30.69 -54.43
C TYR A 953 27.19 -29.95 -53.50
N ARG A 954 27.69 -28.94 -52.80
CA ARG A 954 26.90 -27.95 -52.04
C ARG A 954 27.60 -26.60 -52.01
N LEU A 955 26.86 -25.55 -51.74
CA LEU A 955 27.40 -24.25 -51.36
C LEU A 955 27.52 -24.19 -49.84
N ARG A 956 28.65 -23.72 -49.35
CA ARG A 956 28.81 -23.16 -48.01
C ARG A 956 28.84 -21.65 -48.17
N ILE A 957 27.78 -21.00 -47.72
CA ILE A 957 27.55 -19.56 -47.82
C ILE A 957 28.15 -18.96 -46.56
N VAL A 958 29.08 -18.03 -46.71
CA VAL A 958 29.79 -17.41 -45.59
C VAL A 958 29.51 -15.92 -45.58
N ASP A 959 29.05 -15.42 -44.45
CA ASP A 959 28.79 -14.00 -44.20
C ASP A 959 30.10 -13.24 -43.87
N VAL A 960 30.09 -11.92 -43.97
CA VAL A 960 31.18 -11.00 -43.60
C VAL A 960 31.54 -11.14 -42.12
N ASP A 961 30.60 -11.51 -41.25
CA ASP A 961 30.87 -11.79 -39.84
C ASP A 961 31.40 -13.20 -39.54
N GLY A 962 31.42 -14.08 -40.56
CA GLY A 962 31.92 -15.44 -40.49
C GLY A 962 30.87 -16.51 -40.17
N SER A 963 29.60 -16.15 -40.00
CA SER A 963 28.49 -17.11 -39.93
C SER A 963 28.34 -17.89 -41.25
N GLU A 964 27.71 -19.07 -41.18
CA GLU A 964 27.64 -19.98 -42.34
C GLU A 964 26.30 -20.69 -42.50
N ALA A 965 25.83 -20.75 -43.75
CA ALA A 965 24.67 -21.53 -44.17
C ALA A 965 25.05 -22.50 -45.30
N PHE A 966 24.22 -23.52 -45.55
CA PHE A 966 24.47 -24.51 -46.61
C PHE A 966 23.28 -24.61 -47.56
N SER A 967 23.56 -24.77 -48.86
CA SER A 967 22.53 -25.14 -49.84
C SER A 967 22.14 -26.62 -49.71
N ASP A 968 21.08 -27.01 -50.41
CA ASP A 968 20.83 -28.40 -50.75
C ASP A 968 22.00 -29.02 -51.53
N ILE A 969 22.11 -30.35 -51.45
CA ILE A 969 23.14 -31.13 -52.13
C ILE A 969 22.69 -31.49 -53.55
N VAL A 970 23.55 -31.23 -54.54
CA VAL A 970 23.38 -31.65 -55.93
C VAL A 970 24.31 -32.82 -56.22
N SER A 971 23.77 -33.93 -56.72
CA SER A 971 24.55 -35.13 -57.09
C SER A 971 24.69 -35.26 -58.60
N ILE A 972 25.91 -35.40 -59.11
CA ILE A 972 26.23 -35.55 -60.53
C ILE A 972 27.08 -36.82 -60.74
N GLU A 973 26.66 -37.68 -61.66
CA GLU A 973 27.39 -38.89 -62.03
C GLU A 973 28.35 -38.60 -63.19
N ILE A 974 29.64 -38.92 -63.03
CA ILE A 974 30.66 -38.81 -64.07
C ILE A 974 30.99 -40.20 -64.62
N GLU A 975 30.69 -40.43 -65.90
CA GLU A 975 30.97 -41.71 -66.55
C GLU A 975 32.48 -41.91 -66.78
N GLY A 976 33.13 -42.67 -65.90
CA GLY A 976 34.52 -43.07 -66.07
C GLY A 976 34.72 -43.98 -67.29
N THR A 977 35.45 -43.52 -68.32
CA THR A 977 35.74 -44.32 -69.52
C THR A 977 36.86 -45.35 -69.25
N ASN A 978 36.49 -46.54 -68.76
CA ASN A 978 37.41 -47.68 -68.57
C ASN A 978 37.88 -48.37 -69.88
N SER A 979 37.91 -47.68 -71.03
CA SER A 979 38.35 -48.26 -72.31
C SER A 979 39.76 -47.80 -72.67
N LEU A 980 40.70 -48.74 -72.83
CA LEU A 980 42.03 -48.47 -73.40
C LEU A 980 41.89 -47.91 -74.82
N GLU A 981 42.32 -46.67 -75.05
CA GLU A 981 42.31 -46.00 -76.35
C GLU A 981 43.74 -45.67 -76.81
N ILE A 982 44.03 -45.78 -78.11
CA ILE A 982 45.29 -45.30 -78.69
C ILE A 982 45.04 -44.23 -79.75
N ARG A 983 45.66 -43.05 -79.57
CA ARG A 983 45.61 -41.96 -80.53
C ARG A 983 46.97 -41.69 -81.13
N GLN A 984 47.01 -41.43 -82.44
CA GLN A 984 48.23 -40.98 -83.11
C GLN A 984 48.44 -39.49 -82.84
N VAL A 985 49.53 -39.14 -82.17
CA VAL A 985 49.87 -37.73 -81.83
C VAL A 985 50.83 -37.11 -82.85
N SER A 986 51.58 -37.91 -83.59
CA SER A 986 52.38 -37.46 -84.76
C SER A 986 52.61 -38.63 -85.75
N PRO A 987 53.15 -38.41 -86.97
CA PRO A 987 53.26 -39.45 -88.01
C PRO A 987 53.90 -40.78 -87.55
N ARG A 988 54.67 -40.79 -86.46
CA ARG A 988 55.24 -42.00 -85.84
C ARG A 988 55.24 -41.98 -84.30
N GLN A 989 54.39 -41.18 -83.66
CA GLN A 989 54.16 -41.28 -82.21
C GLN A 989 52.69 -41.48 -81.89
N PHE A 990 52.43 -42.29 -80.87
CA PHE A 990 51.11 -42.67 -80.42
C PHE A 990 51.01 -42.48 -78.90
N ARG A 991 49.84 -42.10 -78.41
CA ARG A 991 49.55 -41.98 -76.98
C ARG A 991 48.47 -42.97 -76.60
N LEU A 992 48.75 -43.77 -75.60
CA LEU A 992 47.83 -44.72 -74.99
C LEU A 992 47.13 -44.05 -73.80
N PHE A 993 45.80 -44.14 -73.76
CA PHE A 993 44.92 -43.63 -72.70
C PHE A 993 44.29 -44.79 -71.94
N GLY A 994 44.09 -44.64 -70.63
CA GLY A 994 43.46 -45.66 -69.78
C GLY A 994 44.35 -46.88 -69.49
N GLY A 995 45.67 -46.74 -69.66
CA GLY A 995 46.62 -47.82 -69.42
C GLY A 995 46.89 -48.06 -67.93
N THR A 996 46.82 -49.31 -67.47
CA THR A 996 47.18 -49.65 -66.08
C THR A 996 48.70 -49.48 -65.87
N SER A 997 49.09 -48.63 -64.92
CA SER A 997 50.51 -48.46 -64.55
C SER A 997 51.15 -49.80 -64.15
N GLY A 998 52.32 -50.08 -64.69
CA GLY A 998 53.06 -51.33 -64.50
C GLY A 998 52.77 -52.43 -65.53
N ALA A 999 51.77 -52.29 -66.40
CA ALA A 999 51.54 -53.24 -67.51
C ALA A 999 52.59 -53.07 -68.63
N GLU A 1000 52.92 -54.16 -69.33
CA GLU A 1000 53.91 -54.15 -70.42
C GLU A 1000 53.21 -53.95 -71.77
N TYR A 1001 53.78 -53.11 -72.63
CA TYR A 1001 53.35 -52.98 -74.02
C TYR A 1001 54.43 -53.54 -74.96
N LEU A 1002 53.99 -54.20 -76.04
CA LEU A 1002 54.84 -54.78 -77.09
C LEU A 1002 54.45 -54.20 -78.45
N PHE A 1003 55.39 -53.59 -79.16
CA PHE A 1003 55.21 -53.15 -80.55
C PHE A 1003 55.79 -54.20 -81.49
N THR A 1004 54.95 -54.86 -82.27
CA THR A 1004 55.31 -56.05 -83.06
C THR A 1004 55.04 -55.85 -84.56
N ASN A 1005 55.76 -56.57 -85.42
CA ASN A 1005 55.39 -56.65 -86.84
C ASN A 1005 54.23 -57.65 -87.08
N ALA A 1006 53.73 -57.72 -88.31
CA ALA A 1006 52.63 -58.63 -88.66
C ALA A 1006 52.92 -60.14 -88.48
N ALA A 1007 54.19 -60.54 -88.32
CA ALA A 1007 54.58 -61.91 -87.99
C ALA A 1007 54.71 -62.16 -86.47
N GLY A 1008 54.40 -61.17 -85.64
CA GLY A 1008 54.49 -61.25 -84.18
C GLY A 1008 55.89 -61.04 -83.60
N ALA A 1009 56.89 -60.67 -84.43
CA ALA A 1009 58.22 -60.37 -83.92
C ALA A 1009 58.20 -59.03 -83.16
N VAL A 1010 58.66 -59.03 -81.91
CA VAL A 1010 58.73 -57.83 -81.06
C VAL A 1010 59.84 -56.92 -81.57
N LEU A 1011 59.46 -55.69 -81.94
CA LEU A 1011 60.36 -54.65 -82.43
C LEU A 1011 60.73 -53.69 -81.31
N ARG A 1012 59.78 -53.41 -80.40
CA ARG A 1012 59.97 -52.60 -79.19
C ARG A 1012 59.09 -53.11 -78.06
N LYS A 1013 59.49 -52.82 -76.82
CA LYS A 1013 58.67 -53.05 -75.62
C LYS A 1013 58.92 -51.98 -74.58
N GLY A 1014 57.95 -51.73 -73.71
CA GLY A 1014 58.07 -50.79 -72.60
C GLY A 1014 57.00 -51.03 -71.55
N THR A 1015 57.06 -50.26 -70.47
CA THR A 1015 56.09 -50.33 -69.37
C THR A 1015 55.22 -49.08 -69.39
N ILE A 1016 53.93 -49.25 -69.16
CA ILE A 1016 52.98 -48.15 -68.95
C ILE A 1016 53.29 -47.52 -67.59
N THR A 1017 53.62 -46.24 -67.56
CA THR A 1017 54.05 -45.55 -66.33
C THR A 1017 52.90 -44.92 -65.55
N ASN A 1018 51.83 -44.55 -66.25
CA ASN A 1018 50.66 -43.81 -65.79
C ASN A 1018 49.53 -43.99 -66.82
N GLU A 1019 48.34 -43.45 -66.54
CA GLU A 1019 47.15 -43.59 -67.40
C GLU A 1019 47.32 -43.03 -68.82
N LEU A 1020 48.36 -42.21 -69.04
CA LEU A 1020 48.77 -41.64 -70.33
C LEU A 1020 50.22 -42.01 -70.68
N THR A 1021 50.44 -42.94 -71.62
CA THR A 1021 51.80 -43.37 -72.02
C THR A 1021 52.09 -43.12 -73.49
N ASP A 1022 53.20 -42.42 -73.79
CA ASP A 1022 53.67 -42.18 -75.16
C ASP A 1022 54.51 -43.34 -75.71
N ILE A 1023 54.24 -43.70 -76.97
CA ILE A 1023 54.79 -44.86 -77.68
C ILE A 1023 55.41 -44.40 -79.00
N ASP A 1024 56.73 -44.62 -79.12
CA ASP A 1024 57.53 -44.19 -80.25
C ASP A 1024 57.67 -45.28 -81.33
N GLY A 1025 57.18 -44.99 -82.53
CA GLY A 1025 57.30 -45.80 -83.74
C GLY A 1025 58.40 -45.32 -84.72
N SER A 1026 59.25 -44.38 -84.32
CA SER A 1026 60.33 -43.86 -85.17
C SER A 1026 61.35 -44.93 -85.57
N GLY A 1027 61.99 -44.78 -86.74
CA GLY A 1027 62.99 -45.73 -87.25
C GLY A 1027 62.45 -47.04 -87.86
N LEU A 1028 61.13 -47.29 -87.79
CA LEU A 1028 60.49 -48.44 -88.44
C LEU A 1028 60.05 -48.10 -89.89
N PRO A 1029 60.20 -49.01 -90.85
CA PRO A 1029 59.74 -48.79 -92.24
C PRO A 1029 58.21 -48.74 -92.32
N ALA A 1030 57.66 -48.17 -93.39
CA ALA A 1030 56.21 -48.16 -93.63
C ALA A 1030 55.65 -49.60 -93.68
N GLY A 1031 54.55 -49.85 -92.98
CA GLY A 1031 54.01 -51.20 -92.80
C GLY A 1031 52.92 -51.28 -91.73
N ILE A 1032 52.38 -52.50 -91.55
CA ILE A 1032 51.39 -52.81 -90.51
C ILE A 1032 52.10 -53.40 -89.29
N TYR A 1033 51.80 -52.82 -88.13
CA TYR A 1033 52.33 -53.18 -86.83
C TYR A 1033 51.18 -53.41 -85.85
N PHE A 1034 51.48 -54.09 -84.74
CA PHE A 1034 50.52 -54.31 -83.67
C PHE A 1034 51.12 -53.90 -82.34
N LEU A 1035 50.39 -53.06 -81.60
CA LEU A 1035 50.69 -52.76 -80.21
C LEU A 1035 49.86 -53.68 -79.33
N VAL A 1036 50.53 -54.56 -78.58
CA VAL A 1036 49.91 -55.52 -77.66
C VAL A 1036 50.15 -55.06 -76.24
N ILE A 1037 49.09 -54.91 -75.45
CA ILE A 1037 49.18 -54.59 -74.02
C ILE A 1037 48.97 -55.88 -73.22
N GLN A 1038 49.96 -56.22 -72.39
CA GLN A 1038 49.95 -57.41 -71.54
C GLN A 1038 49.88 -56.98 -70.07
N SER A 1039 48.77 -57.33 -69.42
CA SER A 1039 48.61 -57.21 -67.96
C SER A 1039 48.47 -58.61 -67.36
N ARG A 1040 48.94 -58.80 -66.12
CA ARG A 1040 48.86 -60.10 -65.43
C ARG A 1040 47.42 -60.54 -65.13
N ASN A 1041 46.47 -59.61 -65.13
CA ASN A 1041 45.11 -59.84 -64.61
C ASN A 1041 43.98 -59.57 -65.62
N VAL A 1042 44.26 -59.18 -66.87
CA VAL A 1042 43.25 -58.94 -67.92
C VAL A 1042 43.79 -59.46 -69.26
N GLY A 1043 42.97 -60.17 -70.05
CA GLY A 1043 43.37 -60.73 -71.34
C GLY A 1043 43.97 -59.66 -72.26
N GLY A 1044 45.12 -59.95 -72.88
CA GLY A 1044 45.89 -58.93 -73.61
C GLY A 1044 45.12 -58.28 -74.76
N GLN A 1045 45.11 -56.95 -74.82
CA GLN A 1045 44.47 -56.17 -75.87
C GLN A 1045 45.48 -55.82 -76.98
N THR A 1046 45.03 -55.78 -78.23
CA THR A 1046 45.91 -55.54 -79.39
C THR A 1046 45.33 -54.45 -80.29
N PHE A 1047 46.14 -53.43 -80.57
CA PHE A 1047 45.81 -52.35 -81.49
C PHE A 1047 46.61 -52.50 -82.78
N LYS A 1048 45.93 -52.35 -83.92
CA LYS A 1048 46.58 -52.31 -85.24
C LYS A 1048 47.07 -50.89 -85.52
N ILE A 1049 48.37 -50.75 -85.76
CA ILE A 1049 49.02 -49.49 -86.11
C ILE A 1049 49.53 -49.58 -87.54
N VAL A 1050 49.18 -48.59 -88.37
CA VAL A 1050 49.67 -48.51 -89.76
C VAL A 1050 50.62 -47.33 -89.85
N LEU A 1051 51.90 -47.62 -90.05
CA LEU A 1051 52.91 -46.59 -90.34
C LEU A 1051 52.95 -46.38 -91.85
N ARG A 1052 52.66 -45.15 -92.29
CA ARG A 1052 52.80 -44.75 -93.69
C ARG A 1052 54.17 -44.13 -93.96
#